data_AF-A0A1B8DW06-F1
#
_entry.id   AF-A0A1B8DW06-F1
#
_cell.length_a   1.000
_cell.length_b   1.000
_cell.length_c   1.000
_cell.angle_alpha   90.00
_cell.angle_beta   90.00
_cell.angle_gamma   90.00
#
_symmetry.space_group_name_H-M   'P 1'
#
loop_
_entity.id
_entity.type
_entity.pdbx_description
1 polymer ?
#
loop_
_entity_poly.entity_id
_entity_poly.type
_entity_poly.pdbx_seq_one_letter_code
_entity_poly.pdbx_strand_id
1 'polypeptide(L)'
;MPPKRKAPLATADANTLDTPALKKATKGKRTTNGASSAPAAQNKYKYSGPGSMVNQGPVDITFVMWPGIKDTEEEEDEDDKDDEEDDKPEPGSLQETLDGIENERRKAVNEAINARMNNNTVSSSEIRNIRDEKSKPFEKKAEQARKKFLKAKTMTAEEARATVGMDDATRKEKTKAKKNCQERLNEICRERNMAVHIALNSDKKSYISVREGQARIAKAEKRFLKKMDECRGAVAKYTPLTMEEAKEIVPNVEVDDEGNEITKKSAAQAKKDARTKTFVPPRVVTDEGLPVSRAGMEKFIEINQEIDKRNQDVHGLYIYNDFSGYGVTEVMENLLAEFNKSIFKKDISPLKKWAIVEGLTLYLTMGDLRVWMMNDDSEGMEEVFNMMGVMFVTALEMLHESALIGPTSPLPDNVGVLSLLFLDFVMIGCTDYDLEWAHEVVRAADEYGVVLTPVKQVEDVTQDRLDELRDICEKTKKGKGLFWKTEYPKFKRDHPGGHKYDITKMSTAQKAQYEFGNHCCLLLQRLLVHPIPSCPSIFLRLPSLFFAVVEVVAQLGYDVIFIDQEHSPMDIGEMTRMAHDIQICDHDHATIGYALDTDASIMVSQVETAEDAKHVVSAAKFGKKIKGTRSAPPGQPWM
;
A
#
# COMPACT_ATOMS: atom_id res chain seq x y z
N MET A 1 -22.87 -13.25 26.18
CA MET A 1 -24.27 -13.39 25.73
C MET A 1 -25.06 -12.10 25.99
N PRO A 2 -25.28 -11.28 24.95
CA PRO A 2 -26.36 -10.30 24.85
C PRO A 2 -27.27 -10.58 23.62
N PRO A 3 -28.37 -9.83 23.39
CA PRO A 3 -29.67 -10.44 23.12
C PRO A 3 -30.01 -10.68 21.64
N LYS A 4 -30.72 -11.80 21.40
CA LYS A 4 -31.37 -12.17 20.14
C LYS A 4 -32.33 -11.08 19.67
N ARG A 5 -32.13 -10.56 18.45
CA ARG A 5 -33.03 -9.63 17.77
C ARG A 5 -34.42 -10.28 17.58
N LYS A 6 -35.44 -9.73 18.22
CA LYS A 6 -36.85 -9.97 17.89
C LYS A 6 -37.26 -9.01 16.77
N ALA A 7 -37.77 -9.56 15.68
CA ALA A 7 -38.42 -8.79 14.62
C ALA A 7 -39.80 -8.27 15.09
N PRO A 8 -40.20 -7.02 14.74
CA PRO A 8 -41.59 -6.60 14.88
C PRO A 8 -42.43 -7.16 13.72
N LEU A 9 -43.61 -7.68 14.07
CA LEU A 9 -44.67 -8.03 13.13
C LEU A 9 -45.15 -6.78 12.39
N ALA A 10 -45.17 -6.83 11.06
CA ALA A 10 -45.99 -5.95 10.24
C ALA A 10 -47.28 -6.70 9.84
N THR A 11 -48.39 -6.04 10.11
CA THR A 11 -49.76 -6.43 9.87
C THR A 11 -50.06 -6.64 8.39
N ALA A 12 -50.79 -7.72 8.11
CA ALA A 12 -51.41 -7.99 6.83
C ALA A 12 -52.50 -6.96 6.53
N ASP A 13 -52.62 -6.58 5.25
CA ASP A 13 -53.90 -6.17 4.69
C ASP A 13 -54.16 -6.94 3.39
N ALA A 14 -55.42 -7.35 3.30
CA ALA A 14 -55.96 -8.36 2.42
C ALA A 14 -56.33 -7.81 1.03
N ASN A 15 -56.31 -8.72 0.05
CA ASN A 15 -57.13 -8.82 -1.18
C ASN A 15 -56.26 -9.56 -2.23
N THR A 16 -56.64 -10.67 -2.86
CA THR A 16 -57.95 -11.26 -3.13
C THR A 16 -57.71 -12.67 -3.70
N LEU A 17 -58.44 -13.65 -3.16
CA LEU A 17 -59.15 -14.78 -3.77
C LEU A 17 -58.58 -15.56 -4.99
N ASP A 18 -58.60 -16.88 -4.80
CA ASP A 18 -58.94 -17.96 -5.75
C ASP A 18 -57.87 -18.62 -6.65
N THR A 19 -57.27 -19.66 -6.07
CA THR A 19 -56.99 -21.01 -6.64
C THR A 19 -58.15 -21.63 -7.46
N PRO A 20 -57.98 -22.81 -8.13
CA PRO A 20 -56.80 -23.52 -8.64
C PRO A 20 -57.03 -24.24 -10.02
N ALA A 21 -56.02 -25.05 -10.40
CA ALA A 21 -56.12 -26.35 -11.09
C ALA A 21 -55.94 -26.39 -12.62
N LEU A 22 -55.52 -27.49 -13.25
CA LEU A 22 -54.63 -28.62 -12.97
C LEU A 22 -54.67 -29.45 -14.28
N LYS A 23 -53.50 -29.80 -14.84
CA LYS A 23 -53.19 -31.03 -15.64
C LYS A 23 -54.15 -31.51 -16.76
N LYS A 24 -53.57 -31.74 -17.97
CA LYS A 24 -53.36 -33.08 -18.62
C LYS A 24 -52.76 -32.86 -20.03
N ALA A 25 -51.59 -33.44 -20.37
CA ALA A 25 -51.39 -34.73 -21.06
C ALA A 25 -52.19 -34.81 -22.39
N THR A 26 -51.64 -35.13 -23.57
CA THR A 26 -50.92 -36.38 -23.92
C THR A 26 -50.36 -36.31 -25.37
N LYS A 27 -49.33 -37.13 -25.63
CA LYS A 27 -48.66 -37.53 -26.89
C LYS A 27 -49.48 -37.54 -28.20
N GLY A 28 -48.79 -37.23 -29.30
CA GLY A 28 -49.06 -37.72 -30.66
C GLY A 28 -47.74 -38.01 -31.40
N LYS A 29 -47.63 -39.20 -32.02
CA LYS A 29 -46.45 -39.76 -32.70
C LYS A 29 -46.77 -39.92 -34.20
N ARG A 30 -45.87 -39.52 -35.11
CA ARG A 30 -45.75 -40.00 -36.51
C ARG A 30 -44.39 -39.55 -37.10
N THR A 31 -43.41 -40.45 -37.18
CA THR A 31 -42.92 -41.23 -38.35
C THR A 31 -42.01 -40.47 -39.33
N THR A 32 -40.71 -40.75 -39.17
CA THR A 32 -39.66 -41.07 -40.18
C THR A 32 -39.51 -40.22 -41.45
N ASN A 33 -38.32 -39.63 -41.63
CA ASN A 33 -37.33 -40.11 -42.61
C ASN A 33 -35.94 -39.53 -42.33
N GLY A 34 -34.91 -40.36 -42.49
CA GLY A 34 -33.55 -40.07 -42.11
C GLY A 34 -32.82 -39.15 -43.08
N ALA A 35 -31.99 -38.27 -42.51
CA ALA A 35 -30.76 -37.80 -43.09
C ALA A 35 -29.74 -37.67 -41.95
N SER A 36 -28.59 -38.29 -42.12
CA SER A 36 -27.46 -38.22 -41.20
C SER A 36 -27.07 -36.76 -40.94
N SER A 37 -27.30 -36.28 -39.72
CA SER A 37 -26.69 -35.06 -39.22
C SER A 37 -25.95 -35.38 -37.93
N ALA A 38 -24.72 -34.87 -37.87
CA ALA A 38 -23.86 -34.89 -36.69
C ALA A 38 -24.64 -34.50 -35.43
N PRO A 39 -24.27 -35.01 -34.24
CA PRO A 39 -25.01 -34.72 -33.03
C PRO A 39 -25.03 -33.20 -32.82
N ALA A 40 -26.21 -32.63 -32.97
CA ALA A 40 -26.48 -31.23 -32.67
C ALA A 40 -26.12 -31.00 -31.20
N ALA A 41 -25.03 -30.28 -30.95
CA ALA A 41 -24.70 -29.73 -29.65
C ALA A 41 -25.72 -28.63 -29.31
N GLN A 42 -26.93 -29.03 -28.92
CA GLN A 42 -27.88 -28.16 -28.26
C GLN A 42 -27.73 -28.36 -26.76
N ASN A 43 -26.78 -27.67 -26.13
CA ASN A 43 -26.87 -27.35 -24.72
C ASN A 43 -26.69 -25.85 -24.51
N LYS A 44 -27.71 -25.29 -23.85
CA LYS A 44 -27.95 -23.88 -23.56
C LYS A 44 -26.84 -23.31 -22.67
N TYR A 45 -26.19 -22.24 -23.11
CA TYR A 45 -25.42 -21.38 -22.21
C TYR A 45 -26.28 -20.92 -21.02
N LYS A 46 -25.85 -21.24 -19.79
CA LYS A 46 -26.55 -20.96 -18.53
C LYS A 46 -26.36 -19.51 -18.12
N TYR A 47 -25.16 -18.96 -18.35
CA TYR A 47 -24.75 -17.66 -17.84
C TYR A 47 -24.83 -16.53 -18.87
N SER A 48 -24.37 -16.76 -20.11
CA SER A 48 -24.25 -15.71 -21.14
C SER A 48 -24.75 -16.20 -22.50
N GLY A 49 -25.51 -15.40 -23.23
CA GLY A 49 -26.05 -15.82 -24.53
C GLY A 49 -25.01 -15.67 -25.66
N PRO A 50 -25.13 -16.42 -26.78
CA PRO A 50 -24.21 -16.32 -27.92
C PRO A 50 -24.05 -14.88 -28.45
N GLY A 51 -25.13 -14.08 -28.45
CA GLY A 51 -25.11 -12.69 -28.90
C GLY A 51 -24.24 -11.75 -28.04
N SER A 52 -23.99 -12.10 -26.77
CA SER A 52 -23.06 -11.36 -25.91
C SER A 52 -21.57 -11.63 -26.23
N MET A 53 -21.29 -12.72 -26.96
CA MET A 53 -19.94 -13.10 -27.39
C MET A 53 -19.54 -12.46 -28.72
N VAL A 54 -20.51 -12.12 -29.58
CA VAL A 54 -20.28 -11.50 -30.91
C VAL A 54 -19.75 -10.06 -30.80
N ASN A 55 -19.99 -9.39 -29.68
CA ASN A 55 -19.51 -8.02 -29.40
C ASN A 55 -18.24 -7.99 -28.52
N GLN A 56 -17.49 -9.09 -28.45
CA GLN A 56 -16.18 -9.12 -27.78
C GLN A 56 -15.15 -8.39 -28.67
N GLY A 57 -15.12 -7.06 -28.57
CA GLY A 57 -13.98 -6.28 -29.05
C GLY A 57 -12.68 -6.72 -28.37
N PRO A 58 -11.51 -6.29 -28.87
CA PRO A 58 -10.23 -6.63 -28.23
C PRO A 58 -10.27 -6.24 -26.75
N VAL A 59 -9.94 -7.20 -25.88
CA VAL A 59 -9.85 -6.97 -24.43
C VAL A 59 -8.69 -6.03 -24.19
N ASP A 60 -8.97 -4.89 -23.58
CA ASP A 60 -7.95 -3.93 -23.20
C ASP A 60 -7.21 -4.47 -21.97
N ILE A 61 -5.96 -4.87 -22.16
CA ILE A 61 -5.10 -5.45 -21.12
C ILE A 61 -4.20 -4.34 -20.57
N THR A 62 -4.12 -4.27 -19.25
CA THR A 62 -3.16 -3.47 -18.49
C THR A 62 -2.27 -4.39 -17.66
N PHE A 63 -1.11 -3.90 -17.21
CA PHE A 63 -0.20 -4.65 -16.36
C PHE A 63 -0.22 -4.05 -14.95
N VAL A 64 -0.32 -4.92 -13.95
CA VAL A 64 -0.15 -4.58 -12.54
C VAL A 64 1.21 -5.12 -12.11
N MET A 65 2.04 -4.24 -11.52
CA MET A 65 3.36 -4.63 -11.03
C MET A 65 3.21 -5.53 -9.81
N TRP A 66 4.09 -6.51 -9.66
CA TRP A 66 4.15 -7.28 -8.42
C TRP A 66 4.48 -6.37 -7.23
N PRO A 67 3.90 -6.61 -6.03
CA PRO A 67 4.34 -5.92 -4.82
C PRO A 67 5.85 -6.10 -4.68
N GLY A 68 6.59 -5.02 -4.44
CA GLY A 68 8.00 -5.17 -4.08
C GLY A 68 8.07 -6.07 -2.85
N ILE A 69 8.92 -7.11 -2.90
CA ILE A 69 9.19 -7.96 -1.74
C ILE A 69 9.61 -7.02 -0.62
N LYS A 70 8.70 -6.80 0.34
CA LYS A 70 9.00 -6.02 1.53
C LYS A 70 9.86 -6.93 2.39
N ASP A 71 11.15 -6.62 2.47
CA ASP A 71 11.88 -6.91 3.69
C ASP A 71 11.03 -6.36 4.84
N THR A 72 10.68 -7.24 5.77
CA THR A 72 9.88 -6.96 6.95
C THR A 72 10.30 -5.65 7.59
N GLU A 73 9.36 -4.70 7.63
CA GLU A 73 9.46 -3.40 8.30
C GLU A 73 9.59 -3.65 9.82
N GLU A 74 10.82 -3.86 10.28
CA GLU A 74 11.23 -3.45 11.63
C GLU A 74 11.57 -1.95 11.58
N GLU A 75 11.22 -1.29 12.67
CA GLU A 75 11.01 0.14 12.80
C GLU A 75 12.16 1.04 12.31
N GLU A 76 11.73 2.22 11.89
CA GLU A 76 12.52 3.36 11.44
C GLU A 76 13.59 3.76 12.47
N ASP A 77 14.83 3.32 12.25
CA ASP A 77 16.00 4.13 12.55
C ASP A 77 16.48 4.73 11.23
N GLU A 78 16.23 6.03 11.05
CA GLU A 78 16.87 6.86 10.03
C GLU A 78 18.39 6.77 10.18
N ASP A 79 19.05 5.91 9.40
CA ASP A 79 20.43 6.10 8.92
C ASP A 79 20.75 5.10 7.79
N ASP A 80 20.84 5.61 6.56
CA ASP A 80 21.52 5.07 5.38
C ASP A 80 21.46 3.53 5.16
N LYS A 81 20.33 3.03 4.66
CA LYS A 81 20.28 1.77 3.90
C LYS A 81 19.84 2.03 2.46
N ASP A 82 20.75 2.62 1.69
CA ASP A 82 20.76 2.39 0.25
C ASP A 82 21.22 0.93 0.05
N ASP A 83 20.32 0.07 -0.41
CA ASP A 83 20.66 -1.26 -0.92
C ASP A 83 21.48 -1.08 -2.21
N GLU A 84 22.78 -0.86 -2.02
CA GLU A 84 23.74 -0.79 -3.11
C GLU A 84 23.93 -2.21 -3.66
N GLU A 85 23.58 -2.39 -4.95
CA GLU A 85 24.05 -3.47 -5.80
C GLU A 85 25.58 -3.32 -5.92
N ASP A 86 26.29 -3.69 -4.86
CA ASP A 86 27.74 -3.66 -4.83
C ASP A 86 28.24 -4.63 -5.92
N ASP A 87 29.10 -4.15 -6.81
CA ASP A 87 30.00 -4.97 -7.63
C ASP A 87 30.91 -5.77 -6.69
N LYS A 88 30.35 -6.79 -6.02
CA LYS A 88 31.08 -7.67 -5.13
C LYS A 88 31.94 -8.56 -6.02
N PRO A 89 33.23 -8.72 -5.70
CA PRO A 89 34.11 -9.59 -6.46
C PRO A 89 33.54 -11.00 -6.44
N GLU A 90 33.71 -11.72 -7.55
CA GLU A 90 33.24 -13.11 -7.65
C GLU A 90 33.79 -13.94 -6.48
N PRO A 91 32.94 -14.74 -5.79
CA PRO A 91 33.37 -15.55 -4.67
C PRO A 91 34.51 -16.51 -5.06
N GLY A 92 35.58 -16.52 -4.27
CA GLY A 92 36.79 -17.30 -4.51
C GLY A 92 37.80 -16.65 -5.46
N SER A 93 37.55 -15.44 -5.95
CA SER A 93 38.48 -14.71 -6.82
C SER A 93 39.72 -14.20 -6.07
N LEU A 94 40.79 -13.93 -6.83
CA LEU A 94 41.97 -13.22 -6.28
C LEU A 94 41.58 -11.82 -5.81
N GLN A 95 40.61 -11.17 -6.46
CA GLN A 95 40.13 -9.84 -6.08
C GLN A 95 39.51 -9.87 -4.66
N GLU A 96 38.59 -10.79 -4.37
CA GLU A 96 38.01 -10.96 -3.04
C GLU A 96 39.10 -11.21 -1.97
N THR A 97 40.08 -12.05 -2.29
CA THR A 97 41.19 -12.35 -1.37
C THR A 97 42.05 -11.11 -1.09
N LEU A 98 42.35 -10.31 -2.12
CA LEU A 98 43.15 -9.09 -1.99
C LEU A 98 42.36 -7.97 -1.30
N ASP A 99 41.06 -7.87 -1.53
CA ASP A 99 40.16 -6.92 -0.87
C ASP A 99 40.06 -7.21 0.64
N GLY A 100 39.94 -8.49 1.01
CA GLY A 100 39.99 -8.91 2.42
C GLY A 100 41.31 -8.53 3.10
N ILE A 101 42.45 -8.75 2.43
CA ILE A 101 43.77 -8.34 2.93
C ILE A 101 43.87 -6.82 3.08
N GLU A 102 43.29 -6.06 2.16
CA GLU A 102 43.31 -4.59 2.17
C GLU A 102 42.41 -4.01 3.27
N ASN A 103 41.26 -4.63 3.52
CA ASN A 103 40.39 -4.32 4.66
C ASN A 103 41.11 -4.58 6.01
N GLU A 104 41.80 -5.72 6.15
CA GLU A 104 42.62 -6.00 7.34
C GLU A 104 43.74 -4.95 7.51
N ARG A 105 44.41 -4.57 6.41
CA ARG A 105 45.47 -3.56 6.40
C ARG A 105 44.94 -2.21 6.87
N ARG A 106 43.82 -1.75 6.31
CA ARG A 106 43.17 -0.48 6.66
C ARG A 106 42.76 -0.45 8.13
N LYS A 107 42.17 -1.54 8.64
CA LYS A 107 41.82 -1.67 10.06
C LYS A 107 43.05 -1.57 10.97
N ALA A 108 44.11 -2.33 10.69
CA ALA A 108 45.33 -2.32 11.48
C ALA A 108 46.05 -0.95 11.47
N VAL A 109 46.01 -0.23 10.35
CA VAL A 109 46.56 1.12 10.24
C VAL A 109 45.72 2.12 11.04
N ASN A 110 44.40 2.08 10.91
CA ASN A 110 43.49 2.99 11.61
C ASN A 110 43.54 2.78 13.13
N GLU A 111 43.57 1.54 13.61
CA GLU A 111 43.74 1.21 15.03
C GLU A 111 45.06 1.76 15.58
N ALA A 112 46.16 1.62 14.83
CA ALA A 112 47.46 2.16 15.22
C ALA A 112 47.49 3.70 15.26
N ILE A 113 46.81 4.36 14.32
CA ILE A 113 46.68 5.82 14.28
C ILE A 113 45.81 6.30 15.45
N ASN A 114 44.65 5.69 15.68
CA ASN A 114 43.73 6.07 16.76
C ASN A 114 44.36 5.87 18.14
N ALA A 115 45.06 4.75 18.35
CA ALA A 115 45.81 4.51 19.59
C ALA A 115 46.91 5.56 19.83
N ARG A 116 47.49 6.11 18.76
CA ARG A 116 48.50 7.18 18.84
C ARG A 116 47.87 8.56 19.08
N MET A 117 46.74 8.87 18.42
CA MET A 117 46.02 10.13 18.56
C MET A 117 45.36 10.31 19.93
N ASN A 118 44.88 9.23 20.55
CA ASN A 118 44.33 9.26 21.92
C ASN A 118 45.36 9.70 22.98
N ASN A 119 46.65 9.68 22.64
CA ASN A 119 47.74 9.90 23.58
C ASN A 119 48.57 11.17 23.31
N ASN A 120 48.43 11.87 22.16
CA ASN A 120 49.16 13.12 21.83
C ASN A 120 48.71 13.74 20.48
N THR A 121 49.09 15.02 20.23
CA THR A 121 49.04 15.64 18.89
C THR A 121 50.08 14.99 17.97
N VAL A 122 49.65 14.45 16.82
CA VAL A 122 50.50 13.67 15.90
C VAL A 122 50.77 14.47 14.63
N SER A 123 52.02 14.50 14.18
CA SER A 123 52.41 15.17 12.92
C SER A 123 52.03 14.33 11.69
N SER A 124 51.81 14.98 10.54
CA SER A 124 51.50 14.27 9.28
C SER A 124 52.61 13.31 8.83
N SER A 125 53.87 13.56 9.20
CA SER A 125 55.00 12.66 8.94
C SER A 125 54.94 11.39 9.77
N GLU A 126 54.54 11.48 11.04
CA GLU A 126 54.42 10.31 11.92
C GLU A 126 53.26 9.40 11.48
N ILE A 127 52.14 9.98 11.04
CA ILE A 127 51.00 9.22 10.50
C ILE A 127 51.43 8.41 9.25
N ARG A 128 52.28 8.98 8.38
CA ARG A 128 52.84 8.25 7.23
C ARG A 128 53.74 7.10 7.67
N ASN A 129 54.64 7.33 8.64
CA ASN A 129 55.52 6.28 9.15
C ASN A 129 54.73 5.11 9.75
N ILE A 130 53.67 5.39 10.53
CA ILE A 130 52.79 4.36 11.09
C ILE A 130 52.09 3.59 9.97
N ARG A 131 51.58 4.29 8.95
CA ARG A 131 50.96 3.66 7.78
C ARG A 131 51.94 2.73 7.06
N ASP A 132 53.17 3.16 6.82
CA ASP A 132 54.18 2.38 6.10
C ASP A 132 54.62 1.16 6.92
N GLU A 133 54.87 1.32 8.22
CA GLU A 133 55.28 0.21 9.09
C GLU A 133 54.19 -0.86 9.23
N LYS A 134 52.93 -0.43 9.41
CA LYS A 134 51.80 -1.35 9.60
C LYS A 134 51.34 -2.00 8.30
N SER A 135 51.65 -1.42 7.13
CA SER A 135 51.27 -1.99 5.83
C SER A 135 52.21 -3.11 5.35
N LYS A 136 53.50 -3.09 5.73
CA LYS A 136 54.53 -4.08 5.30
C LYS A 136 54.14 -5.56 5.44
N PRO A 137 53.48 -6.02 6.53
CA PRO A 137 53.07 -7.41 6.66
C PRO A 137 52.01 -7.83 5.63
N PHE A 138 51.13 -6.90 5.25
CA PHE A 138 50.02 -7.14 4.33
C PHE A 138 50.48 -7.18 2.87
N GLU A 139 51.51 -6.41 2.51
CA GLU A 139 52.18 -6.52 1.20
C GLU A 139 52.72 -7.95 0.96
N LYS A 140 53.35 -8.54 1.98
CA LYS A 140 53.84 -9.93 1.91
C LYS A 140 52.69 -10.94 1.79
N LYS A 141 51.58 -10.73 2.51
CA LYS A 141 50.38 -11.57 2.40
C LYS A 141 49.77 -11.50 1.00
N ALA A 142 49.63 -10.30 0.44
CA ALA A 142 49.11 -10.08 -0.91
C ALA A 142 49.97 -10.76 -1.98
N GLU A 143 51.30 -10.69 -1.86
CA GLU A 143 52.21 -11.35 -2.80
C GLU A 143 52.12 -12.89 -2.70
N GLN A 144 51.93 -13.43 -1.49
CA GLN A 144 51.69 -14.86 -1.28
C GLN A 144 50.35 -15.31 -1.90
N ALA A 145 49.30 -14.51 -1.77
CA ALA A 145 48.01 -14.76 -2.41
C ALA A 145 48.17 -14.84 -3.93
N ARG A 146 48.81 -13.83 -4.55
CA ARG A 146 49.09 -13.83 -6.00
C ARG A 146 49.88 -15.07 -6.45
N LYS A 147 50.92 -15.47 -5.70
CA LYS A 147 51.71 -16.70 -5.97
C LYS A 147 50.88 -17.98 -5.91
N LYS A 148 49.88 -18.05 -5.02
CA LYS A 148 48.98 -19.20 -4.91
C LYS A 148 48.12 -19.38 -6.16
N PHE A 149 47.55 -18.28 -6.68
CA PHE A 149 46.75 -18.30 -7.91
C PHE A 149 47.62 -18.59 -9.17
N LEU A 150 48.86 -18.08 -9.23
CA LEU A 150 49.80 -18.43 -10.31
C LEU A 150 50.15 -19.92 -10.31
N LYS A 151 50.37 -20.52 -9.13
CA LYS A 151 50.67 -21.95 -9.00
C LYS A 151 49.47 -22.83 -9.38
N ALA A 152 48.25 -22.33 -9.16
CA ALA A 152 47.00 -22.99 -9.55
C ALA A 152 46.70 -22.89 -11.06
N LYS A 153 47.49 -22.14 -11.84
CA LYS A 153 47.26 -21.83 -13.28
C LYS A 153 45.89 -21.23 -13.58
N THR A 154 45.27 -20.57 -12.62
CA THR A 154 43.95 -19.93 -12.78
C THR A 154 44.04 -18.55 -13.42
N MET A 155 45.24 -17.97 -13.56
CA MET A 155 45.50 -16.66 -14.20
C MET A 155 46.97 -16.51 -14.59
N THR A 156 47.26 -15.55 -15.47
CA THR A 156 48.61 -15.20 -15.92
C THR A 156 49.36 -14.32 -14.90
N ALA A 157 50.69 -14.26 -15.03
CA ALA A 157 51.53 -13.40 -14.19
C ALA A 157 51.24 -11.90 -14.39
N GLU A 158 50.72 -11.51 -15.55
CA GLU A 158 50.34 -10.13 -15.87
C GLU A 158 49.01 -9.78 -15.23
N GLU A 159 47.99 -10.64 -15.35
CA GLU A 159 46.68 -10.47 -14.69
C GLU A 159 46.83 -10.40 -13.17
N ALA A 160 47.56 -11.33 -12.56
CA ALA A 160 47.79 -11.34 -11.11
C ALA A 160 48.58 -10.11 -10.60
N ARG A 161 49.38 -9.47 -11.46
CA ARG A 161 50.08 -8.22 -11.15
C ARG A 161 49.14 -7.02 -11.27
N ALA A 162 48.26 -7.03 -12.27
CA ALA A 162 47.28 -5.98 -12.52
C ALA A 162 46.15 -5.94 -11.47
N THR A 163 45.78 -7.07 -10.86
CA THR A 163 44.80 -7.11 -9.76
C THR A 163 45.33 -6.40 -8.52
N VAL A 164 44.61 -5.39 -8.03
CA VAL A 164 44.94 -4.62 -6.81
C VAL A 164 43.75 -4.69 -5.86
N GLY A 165 44.02 -5.03 -4.59
CA GLY A 165 42.97 -5.06 -3.57
C GLY A 165 42.45 -3.67 -3.25
N MET A 166 41.14 -3.58 -3.00
CA MET A 166 40.44 -2.35 -2.66
C MET A 166 39.60 -2.57 -1.40
N ASP A 167 39.77 -1.69 -0.42
CA ASP A 167 38.96 -1.73 0.80
C ASP A 167 37.52 -1.26 0.55
N ASP A 168 36.61 -1.73 1.40
CA ASP A 168 35.17 -1.52 1.23
C ASP A 168 34.77 -0.04 1.33
N ALA A 169 35.47 0.75 2.15
CA ALA A 169 35.17 2.17 2.27
C ALA A 169 35.56 2.94 1.00
N THR A 170 36.74 2.66 0.45
CA THR A 170 37.17 3.22 -0.84
C THR A 170 36.25 2.78 -1.98
N ARG A 171 35.76 1.54 -1.95
CA ARG A 171 34.80 1.02 -2.95
C ARG A 171 33.48 1.78 -2.90
N LYS A 172 32.89 1.90 -1.72
CA LYS A 172 31.65 2.66 -1.51
C LYS A 172 31.80 4.13 -1.95
N GLU A 173 32.94 4.75 -1.63
CA GLU A 173 33.25 6.11 -2.06
C GLU A 173 33.39 6.22 -3.59
N LYS A 174 34.01 5.24 -4.26
CA LYS A 174 34.07 5.16 -5.72
C LYS A 174 32.68 4.99 -6.35
N THR A 175 31.82 4.11 -5.82
CA THR A 175 30.45 3.90 -6.31
C THR A 175 29.63 5.19 -6.22
N LYS A 176 29.65 5.83 -5.05
CA LYS A 176 29.00 7.13 -4.82
C LYS A 176 29.53 8.21 -5.75
N ALA A 177 30.84 8.27 -5.95
CA ALA A 177 31.45 9.25 -6.85
C ALA A 177 31.12 8.99 -8.34
N LYS A 178 31.00 7.73 -8.78
CA LYS A 178 30.52 7.37 -10.13
C LYS A 178 29.07 7.85 -10.34
N LYS A 179 28.17 7.58 -9.39
CA LYS A 179 26.76 8.02 -9.43
C LYS A 179 26.64 9.55 -9.51
N ASN A 180 27.34 10.26 -8.62
CA ASN A 180 27.34 11.72 -8.61
C ASN A 180 27.89 12.31 -9.92
N CYS A 181 28.95 11.70 -10.48
CA CYS A 181 29.51 12.10 -11.76
C CYS A 181 28.51 11.89 -12.90
N GLN A 182 27.83 10.74 -12.93
CA GLN A 182 26.80 10.41 -13.92
C GLN A 182 25.64 11.41 -13.88
N GLU A 183 25.10 11.70 -12.70
CA GLU A 183 24.00 12.65 -12.52
C GLU A 183 24.38 14.04 -13.01
N ARG A 184 25.58 14.52 -12.67
CA ARG A 184 26.07 15.83 -13.10
C ARG A 184 26.32 15.88 -14.61
N LEU A 185 26.84 14.81 -15.21
CA LEU A 185 27.02 14.69 -16.65
C LEU A 185 25.69 14.67 -17.39
N ASN A 186 24.66 14.02 -16.85
CA ASN A 186 23.30 14.03 -17.38
C ASN A 186 22.69 15.42 -17.37
N GLU A 187 22.88 16.18 -16.28
CA GLU A 187 22.42 17.56 -16.20
C GLU A 187 23.09 18.47 -17.23
N ILE A 188 24.42 18.37 -17.39
CA ILE A 188 25.15 19.12 -18.43
C ILE A 188 24.68 18.70 -19.83
N CYS A 189 24.35 17.43 -20.04
CA CYS A 189 23.79 16.92 -21.29
C CYS A 189 22.40 17.51 -21.60
N ARG A 190 21.53 17.60 -20.59
CA ARG A 190 20.22 18.29 -20.71
C ARG A 190 20.38 19.76 -21.10
N GLU A 191 21.27 20.49 -20.43
CA GLU A 191 21.55 21.90 -20.77
C GLU A 191 22.07 22.04 -22.22
N ARG A 192 22.94 21.11 -22.65
CA ARG A 192 23.46 21.07 -24.02
C ARG A 192 22.34 20.89 -25.03
N ASN A 193 21.48 19.89 -24.83
CA ASN A 193 20.39 19.58 -25.75
C ASN A 193 19.44 20.78 -25.90
N MET A 194 19.04 21.40 -24.79
CA MET A 194 18.21 22.61 -24.81
C MET A 194 18.88 23.77 -25.57
N ALA A 195 20.18 23.99 -25.36
CA ALA A 195 20.92 25.02 -26.08
C ALA A 195 21.01 24.75 -27.59
N VAL A 196 21.12 23.47 -27.99
CA VAL A 196 21.10 23.05 -29.39
C VAL A 196 19.72 23.31 -30.02
N HIS A 197 18.62 22.95 -29.33
CA HIS A 197 17.26 23.27 -29.81
C HIS A 197 17.06 24.76 -30.06
N ILE A 198 17.47 25.58 -29.10
CA ILE A 198 17.36 27.04 -29.22
C ILE A 198 18.20 27.54 -30.40
N ALA A 199 19.41 27.02 -30.59
CA ALA A 199 20.29 27.44 -31.69
C ALA A 199 19.76 27.04 -33.08
N LEU A 200 19.04 25.93 -33.18
CA LEU A 200 18.42 25.47 -34.43
C LEU A 200 17.11 26.23 -34.74
N ASN A 201 16.37 26.67 -33.72
CA ASN A 201 15.05 27.30 -33.87
C ASN A 201 15.05 28.84 -33.71
N SER A 202 16.20 29.47 -33.45
CA SER A 202 16.29 30.90 -33.11
C SER A 202 15.89 31.85 -34.25
N ASP A 203 16.15 31.46 -35.49
CA ASP A 203 15.72 32.21 -36.66
C ASP A 203 14.50 31.49 -37.22
N LYS A 204 13.33 32.15 -37.26
CA LYS A 204 12.08 31.64 -37.85
C LYS A 204 12.16 31.35 -39.36
N LYS A 205 13.35 31.01 -39.88
CA LYS A 205 13.57 30.54 -41.24
C LYS A 205 12.97 29.16 -41.36
N SER A 206 12.10 28.98 -42.35
CA SER A 206 11.48 27.70 -42.67
C SER A 206 12.46 26.64 -43.17
N TYR A 207 13.73 27.02 -43.42
CA TYR A 207 14.75 26.12 -43.93
C TYR A 207 16.17 26.61 -43.55
N ILE A 208 16.98 25.71 -42.97
CA ILE A 208 18.40 25.90 -42.67
C ILE A 208 19.19 24.85 -43.46
N SER A 209 20.29 25.25 -44.10
CA SER A 209 21.14 24.28 -44.82
C SER A 209 21.85 23.34 -43.83
N VAL A 210 22.12 22.09 -44.23
CA VAL A 210 22.80 21.09 -43.38
C VAL A 210 24.14 21.62 -42.81
N ARG A 211 24.92 22.34 -43.63
CA ARG A 211 26.20 22.93 -43.19
C ARG A 211 26.01 24.03 -42.14
N GLU A 212 24.97 24.84 -42.28
CA GLU A 212 24.65 25.90 -41.32
C GLU A 212 24.09 25.32 -40.01
N GLY A 213 23.24 24.29 -40.09
CA GLY A 213 22.76 23.56 -38.93
C GLY A 213 23.90 22.91 -38.14
N GLN A 214 24.81 22.21 -38.82
CA GLN A 214 26.00 21.63 -38.19
C GLN A 214 26.91 22.67 -37.54
N ALA A 215 27.10 23.84 -38.16
CA ALA A 215 27.89 24.92 -37.58
C ALA A 215 27.23 25.53 -36.33
N ARG A 216 25.90 25.63 -36.30
CA ARG A 216 25.12 26.11 -35.13
C ARG A 216 25.20 25.11 -33.98
N ILE A 217 25.05 23.82 -34.25
CA ILE A 217 25.21 22.73 -33.28
C ILE A 217 26.62 22.77 -32.68
N ALA A 218 27.65 22.74 -33.53
CA ALA A 218 29.04 22.75 -33.07
C ALA A 218 29.39 23.99 -32.22
N LYS A 219 28.80 25.15 -32.54
CA LYS A 219 28.97 26.38 -31.73
C LYS A 219 28.25 26.28 -30.39
N ALA A 220 27.04 25.72 -30.35
CA ALA A 220 26.24 25.56 -29.14
C ALA A 220 26.85 24.52 -28.18
N GLU A 221 27.38 23.40 -28.70
CA GLU A 221 27.91 22.29 -27.90
C GLU A 221 29.28 22.58 -27.28
N LYS A 222 30.10 23.44 -27.89
CA LYS A 222 31.50 23.69 -27.50
C LYS A 222 31.68 24.06 -26.03
N ARG A 223 30.76 24.85 -25.46
CA ARG A 223 30.81 25.25 -24.03
C ARG A 223 30.50 24.07 -23.11
N PHE A 224 29.64 23.15 -23.52
CA PHE A 224 29.20 22.01 -22.71
C PHE A 224 30.20 20.88 -22.71
N LEU A 225 30.88 20.62 -23.84
CA LEU A 225 32.00 19.68 -23.89
C LEU A 225 33.10 20.09 -22.89
N LYS A 226 33.42 21.40 -22.84
CA LYS A 226 34.35 21.94 -21.85
C LYS A 226 33.86 21.74 -20.41
N LYS A 227 32.58 21.99 -20.13
CA LYS A 227 31.98 21.76 -18.79
C LYS A 227 32.02 20.28 -18.38
N MET A 228 31.80 19.35 -19.31
CA MET A 228 31.87 17.91 -19.04
C MET A 228 33.31 17.50 -18.69
N ASP A 229 34.31 18.01 -19.40
CA ASP A 229 35.72 17.75 -19.10
C ASP A 229 36.16 18.36 -17.77
N GLU A 230 35.71 19.58 -17.45
CA GLU A 230 35.91 20.22 -16.14
C GLU A 230 35.25 19.41 -15.01
N CYS A 231 34.05 18.87 -15.24
CA CYS A 231 33.33 18.00 -14.29
C CYS A 231 34.11 16.72 -14.01
N ARG A 232 34.54 16.01 -15.07
CA ARG A 232 35.34 14.77 -14.93
C ARG A 232 36.68 15.04 -14.24
N GLY A 233 37.34 16.15 -14.57
CA GLY A 233 38.59 16.57 -13.94
C GLY A 233 38.44 16.95 -12.47
N ALA A 234 37.30 17.53 -12.08
CA ALA A 234 36.99 17.81 -10.68
C ALA A 234 36.72 16.54 -9.89
N VAL A 235 35.91 15.61 -10.42
CA VAL A 235 35.63 14.33 -9.77
C VAL A 235 36.94 13.55 -9.56
N ALA A 236 37.77 13.40 -10.60
CA ALA A 236 39.05 12.70 -10.48
C ALA A 236 40.08 13.38 -9.54
N LYS A 237 39.87 14.64 -9.17
CA LYS A 237 40.74 15.37 -8.24
C LYS A 237 40.30 15.25 -6.79
N TYR A 238 39.00 15.13 -6.53
CA TYR A 238 38.41 15.19 -5.19
C TYR A 238 37.84 13.86 -4.70
N THR A 239 37.79 12.83 -5.56
CA THR A 239 37.28 11.49 -5.22
C THR A 239 38.32 10.43 -5.58
N PRO A 240 38.17 9.17 -5.11
CA PRO A 240 39.07 8.08 -5.46
C PRO A 240 39.00 7.61 -6.92
N LEU A 241 38.16 8.19 -7.79
CA LEU A 241 38.14 7.86 -9.22
C LEU A 241 39.41 8.35 -9.92
N THR A 242 39.98 7.49 -10.76
CA THR A 242 41.02 7.88 -11.70
C THR A 242 40.45 8.74 -12.83
N MET A 243 41.31 9.50 -13.49
CA MET A 243 40.92 10.29 -14.66
C MET A 243 40.46 9.41 -15.84
N GLU A 244 40.90 8.15 -15.91
CA GLU A 244 40.46 7.19 -16.91
C GLU A 244 39.04 6.69 -16.59
N GLU A 245 38.80 6.23 -15.35
CA GLU A 245 37.46 5.84 -14.88
C GLU A 245 36.44 6.99 -15.03
N ALA A 246 36.83 8.23 -14.72
CA ALA A 246 35.93 9.38 -14.89
C ALA A 246 35.65 9.72 -16.37
N LYS A 247 36.53 9.37 -17.30
CA LYS A 247 36.32 9.57 -18.75
C LYS A 247 35.39 8.52 -19.35
N GLU A 248 35.36 7.31 -18.81
CA GLU A 248 34.47 6.23 -19.24
C GLU A 248 33.00 6.52 -18.92
N ILE A 249 32.72 7.34 -17.89
CA ILE A 249 31.38 7.78 -17.54
C ILE A 249 30.85 8.72 -18.63
N VAL A 250 29.82 8.26 -19.34
CA VAL A 250 29.15 8.99 -20.42
C VAL A 250 27.71 9.33 -20.03
N PRO A 251 27.18 10.50 -20.40
CA PRO A 251 25.78 10.83 -20.13
C PRO A 251 24.82 9.79 -20.74
N ASN A 252 23.81 9.36 -19.99
CA ASN A 252 22.80 8.36 -20.41
C ASN A 252 21.40 8.98 -20.57
N VAL A 253 21.34 10.13 -21.26
CA VAL A 253 20.09 10.87 -21.49
C VAL A 253 19.54 10.54 -22.87
N GLU A 254 18.39 9.87 -22.93
CA GLU A 254 17.64 9.63 -24.17
C GLU A 254 16.75 10.85 -24.50
N VAL A 255 16.72 11.25 -25.76
CA VAL A 255 15.90 12.36 -26.27
C VAL A 255 15.08 11.90 -27.47
N ASP A 256 13.86 12.43 -27.62
CA ASP A 256 12.98 12.15 -28.76
C ASP A 256 13.39 12.94 -30.03
N ASP A 257 12.67 12.73 -31.15
CA ASP A 257 12.96 13.38 -32.44
C ASP A 257 12.76 14.92 -32.42
N GLU A 258 12.07 15.44 -31.39
CA GLU A 258 11.90 16.87 -31.11
C GLU A 258 12.92 17.39 -30.09
N GLY A 259 13.79 16.48 -29.63
CA GLY A 259 14.86 16.54 -28.64
C GLY A 259 14.46 17.02 -27.25
N ASN A 260 13.24 16.65 -26.86
CA ASN A 260 12.80 16.62 -25.48
C ASN A 260 13.34 15.37 -24.78
N GLU A 261 13.62 15.47 -23.48
CA GLU A 261 14.12 14.34 -22.68
C GLU A 261 13.04 13.27 -22.49
N ILE A 262 13.39 12.02 -22.80
CA ILE A 262 12.58 10.85 -22.52
C ILE A 262 12.78 10.50 -21.04
N THR A 263 12.05 11.19 -20.16
CA THR A 263 11.91 10.78 -18.76
C THR A 263 11.06 9.50 -18.68
N LYS A 264 11.26 8.65 -17.66
CA LYS A 264 10.41 7.45 -17.44
C LYS A 264 8.90 7.76 -17.46
N LYS A 265 8.50 8.99 -17.11
CA LYS A 265 7.13 9.51 -17.22
C LYS A 265 6.74 9.94 -18.65
N SER A 266 7.61 10.61 -19.41
CA SER A 266 7.30 10.99 -20.81
C SER A 266 7.40 9.81 -21.77
N ALA A 267 8.22 8.79 -21.49
CA ALA A 267 8.19 7.50 -22.17
C ALA A 267 6.83 6.79 -21.99
N ALA A 268 6.21 6.88 -20.81
CA ALA A 268 4.89 6.31 -20.55
C ALA A 268 3.78 7.08 -21.27
N GLN A 269 3.90 8.41 -21.36
CA GLN A 269 2.94 9.27 -22.07
C GLN A 269 3.09 9.15 -23.60
N ALA A 270 4.31 9.11 -24.14
CA ALA A 270 4.57 8.85 -25.57
C ALA A 270 4.19 7.41 -25.96
N LYS A 271 4.36 6.42 -25.07
CA LYS A 271 3.81 5.07 -25.24
C LYS A 271 2.27 5.06 -25.23
N LYS A 272 1.62 5.98 -24.52
CA LYS A 272 0.15 6.14 -24.51
C LYS A 272 -0.37 6.73 -25.82
N ASP A 273 0.35 7.71 -26.37
CA ASP A 273 -0.03 8.39 -27.62
C ASP A 273 0.33 7.56 -28.87
N ALA A 274 1.40 6.75 -28.82
CA ALA A 274 1.70 5.77 -29.86
C ALA A 274 0.73 4.56 -29.86
N ARG A 275 0.06 4.26 -28.74
CA ARG A 275 -0.87 3.12 -28.59
C ARG A 275 -2.19 3.29 -29.35
N THR A 276 -2.47 4.45 -29.94
CA THR A 276 -3.62 4.64 -30.86
C THR A 276 -3.36 4.14 -32.29
N LYS A 277 -2.20 3.55 -32.58
CA LYS A 277 -2.02 2.70 -33.77
C LYS A 277 -1.58 1.29 -33.37
N THR A 278 -2.60 0.44 -33.18
CA THR A 278 -2.52 -1.04 -33.24
C THR A 278 -1.27 -1.67 -32.62
N PHE A 279 -1.21 -1.69 -31.29
CA PHE A 279 -0.30 -2.57 -30.55
C PHE A 279 -1.12 -3.55 -29.71
N VAL A 280 -0.93 -4.85 -29.95
CA VAL A 280 -1.42 -5.92 -29.08
C VAL A 280 -0.28 -6.24 -28.11
N PRO A 281 -0.38 -5.89 -26.81
CA PRO A 281 0.66 -6.22 -25.84
C PRO A 281 0.79 -7.73 -25.61
N PRO A 282 1.96 -8.21 -25.14
CA PRO A 282 2.18 -9.62 -24.89
C PRO A 282 1.17 -10.09 -23.83
N ARG A 283 0.49 -11.20 -24.14
CA ARG A 283 -0.62 -11.75 -23.36
C ARG A 283 -0.16 -12.67 -22.22
N VAL A 284 1.09 -12.51 -21.79
CA VAL A 284 1.81 -13.46 -20.92
C VAL A 284 2.27 -12.76 -19.65
N VAL A 285 2.19 -13.49 -18.54
CA VAL A 285 2.71 -13.08 -17.22
C VAL A 285 4.21 -12.80 -17.35
N THR A 286 4.66 -11.67 -16.81
CA THR A 286 6.07 -11.26 -16.85
C THR A 286 6.65 -11.22 -15.44
N ASP A 287 7.97 -11.29 -15.33
CA ASP A 287 8.67 -11.10 -14.05
C ASP A 287 8.41 -9.70 -13.46
N GLU A 288 8.05 -8.72 -14.29
CA GLU A 288 7.75 -7.35 -13.88
C GLU A 288 6.30 -7.16 -13.43
N GLY A 289 5.35 -7.97 -13.92
CA GLY A 289 3.94 -7.79 -13.58
C GLY A 289 2.96 -8.76 -14.25
N LEU A 290 1.74 -8.74 -13.71
CA LEU A 290 0.58 -9.54 -14.08
C LEU A 290 -0.30 -8.82 -15.13
N PRO A 291 -0.64 -9.46 -16.26
CA PRO A 291 -1.66 -8.94 -17.17
C PRO A 291 -3.06 -9.08 -16.55
N VAL A 292 -3.76 -7.95 -16.42
CA VAL A 292 -5.16 -7.88 -15.96
C VAL A 292 -6.01 -7.13 -16.99
N SER A 293 -7.31 -7.38 -17.01
CA SER A 293 -8.19 -6.59 -17.85
C SER A 293 -8.32 -5.16 -17.30
N ARG A 294 -8.43 -4.16 -18.17
CA ARG A 294 -8.68 -2.77 -17.74
C ARG A 294 -9.97 -2.66 -16.92
N ALA A 295 -10.99 -3.43 -17.26
CA ALA A 295 -12.25 -3.45 -16.53
C ALA A 295 -12.07 -4.01 -15.11
N GLY A 296 -11.21 -5.02 -14.92
CA GLY A 296 -10.87 -5.53 -13.59
C GLY A 296 -10.04 -4.54 -12.78
N MET A 297 -9.10 -3.84 -13.41
CA MET A 297 -8.33 -2.77 -12.75
C MET A 297 -9.23 -1.60 -12.33
N GLU A 298 -10.15 -1.18 -13.20
CA GLU A 298 -11.17 -0.16 -12.85
C GLU A 298 -12.03 -0.62 -11.68
N LYS A 299 -12.41 -1.90 -11.64
CA LYS A 299 -13.16 -2.46 -10.52
C LYS A 299 -12.35 -2.54 -9.23
N PHE A 300 -11.06 -2.89 -9.29
CA PHE A 300 -10.16 -2.83 -8.13
C PHE A 300 -10.07 -1.41 -7.56
N ILE A 301 -9.91 -0.39 -8.43
CA ILE A 301 -9.91 1.02 -8.01
C ILE A 301 -11.25 1.41 -7.39
N GLU A 302 -12.37 0.99 -7.99
CA GLU A 302 -13.71 1.24 -7.47
C GLU A 302 -13.92 0.63 -6.08
N ILE A 303 -13.43 -0.59 -5.83
CA ILE A 303 -13.50 -1.25 -4.52
C ILE A 303 -12.74 -0.42 -3.47
N ASN A 304 -11.51 -0.01 -3.74
CA ASN A 304 -10.73 0.83 -2.82
C ASN A 304 -11.43 2.17 -2.54
N GLN A 305 -12.00 2.81 -3.57
CA GLN A 305 -12.77 4.04 -3.39
C GLN A 305 -14.04 3.84 -2.55
N GLU A 306 -14.72 2.70 -2.67
CA GLU A 306 -15.87 2.38 -1.82
C GLU A 306 -15.47 2.10 -0.36
N ILE A 307 -14.27 1.56 -0.13
CA ILE A 307 -13.70 1.37 1.21
C ILE A 307 -13.31 2.71 1.83
N ASP A 308 -12.66 3.60 1.08
CA ASP A 308 -12.29 4.93 1.56
C ASP A 308 -13.50 5.72 2.08
N LYS A 309 -14.66 5.59 1.42
CA LYS A 309 -15.93 6.21 1.86
C LYS A 309 -16.41 5.74 3.23
N ARG A 310 -15.88 4.63 3.74
CA ARG A 310 -16.25 3.97 4.99
C ARG A 310 -15.09 3.96 5.98
N ASN A 311 -13.92 4.45 5.58
CA ASN A 311 -12.74 4.54 6.41
C ASN A 311 -12.80 5.81 7.25
N GLN A 312 -12.96 5.67 8.57
CA GLN A 312 -13.05 6.79 9.49
C GLN A 312 -11.79 7.67 9.51
N ASP A 313 -10.60 7.09 9.31
CA ASP A 313 -9.33 7.81 9.34
C ASP A 313 -9.15 8.69 8.08
N VAL A 314 -9.54 8.17 6.91
CA VAL A 314 -9.58 8.94 5.65
C VAL A 314 -10.49 10.18 5.79
N HIS A 315 -11.53 10.07 6.62
CA HIS A 315 -12.46 11.14 6.89
C HIS A 315 -12.10 12.00 8.12
N GLY A 316 -11.02 11.68 8.85
CA GLY A 316 -10.61 12.40 10.07
C GLY A 316 -11.62 12.27 11.22
N LEU A 317 -12.33 11.15 11.29
CA LEU A 317 -13.37 10.87 12.28
C LEU A 317 -12.98 9.66 13.13
N TYR A 318 -13.54 9.59 14.33
CA TYR A 318 -13.56 8.36 15.12
C TYR A 318 -14.99 8.06 15.55
N ILE A 319 -15.56 7.00 14.97
CA ILE A 319 -16.95 6.60 15.26
C ILE A 319 -16.94 5.52 16.35
N TYR A 320 -16.22 4.43 16.10
CA TYR A 320 -15.82 3.40 17.06
C TYR A 320 -14.82 2.44 16.38
N ASN A 321 -14.11 1.62 17.18
CA ASN A 321 -12.97 0.80 16.76
C ASN A 321 -13.18 0.06 15.43
N ASP A 322 -14.25 -0.74 15.32
CA ASP A 322 -14.46 -1.64 14.18
C ASP A 322 -15.36 -1.04 13.08
N PHE A 323 -15.66 0.26 13.13
CA PHE A 323 -16.57 0.91 12.17
C PHE A 323 -16.10 0.71 10.73
N SER A 324 -14.82 0.99 10.47
CA SER A 324 -14.23 0.84 9.14
C SER A 324 -14.19 -0.63 8.70
N GLY A 325 -13.94 -1.57 9.62
CA GLY A 325 -13.92 -3.02 9.36
C GLY A 325 -15.28 -3.53 8.89
N TYR A 326 -16.36 -3.16 9.58
CA TYR A 326 -17.73 -3.42 9.10
C TYR A 326 -18.03 -2.75 7.77
N GLY A 327 -17.44 -1.58 7.54
CA GLY A 327 -17.50 -0.88 6.26
C GLY A 327 -16.93 -1.71 5.12
N VAL A 328 -15.76 -2.32 5.31
CA VAL A 328 -15.17 -3.23 4.31
C VAL A 328 -16.08 -4.43 4.06
N THR A 329 -16.61 -5.08 5.11
CA THR A 329 -17.57 -6.18 4.97
C THR A 329 -18.77 -5.78 4.12
N GLU A 330 -19.36 -4.60 4.35
CA GLU A 330 -20.48 -4.08 3.54
C GLU A 330 -20.10 -3.89 2.06
N VAL A 331 -18.86 -3.47 1.75
CA VAL A 331 -18.37 -3.37 0.37
C VAL A 331 -18.31 -4.74 -0.29
N MET A 332 -17.83 -5.75 0.42
CA MET A 332 -17.76 -7.12 -0.09
C MET A 332 -19.15 -7.72 -0.32
N GLU A 333 -20.09 -7.50 0.59
CA GLU A 333 -21.50 -7.89 0.42
C GLU A 333 -22.14 -7.22 -0.82
N ASN A 334 -21.86 -5.93 -1.02
CA ASN A 334 -22.32 -5.18 -2.18
C ASN A 334 -21.73 -5.72 -3.48
N LEU A 335 -20.46 -6.11 -3.49
CA LEU A 335 -19.78 -6.70 -4.64
C LEU A 335 -20.39 -8.06 -5.01
N LEU A 336 -20.66 -8.92 -4.03
CA LEU A 336 -21.38 -10.18 -4.22
C LEU A 336 -22.80 -9.94 -4.76
N ALA A 337 -23.47 -8.88 -4.29
CA ALA A 337 -24.77 -8.48 -4.83
C ALA A 337 -24.72 -7.94 -6.26
N GLU A 338 -23.66 -7.21 -6.63
CA GLU A 338 -23.40 -6.79 -8.00
C GLU A 338 -23.17 -7.99 -8.92
N PHE A 339 -22.35 -8.96 -8.49
CA PHE A 339 -22.14 -10.20 -9.22
C PHE A 339 -23.46 -10.97 -9.41
N ASN A 340 -24.29 -11.10 -8.37
CA ASN A 340 -25.60 -11.74 -8.51
C ASN A 340 -26.51 -11.04 -9.54
N LYS A 341 -26.48 -9.70 -9.59
CA LYS A 341 -27.26 -8.91 -10.55
C LYS A 341 -26.82 -9.13 -12.00
N SER A 342 -25.58 -9.58 -12.22
CA SER A 342 -25.00 -9.73 -13.56
C SER A 342 -24.86 -11.18 -14.03
N ILE A 343 -24.54 -12.13 -13.14
CA ILE A 343 -24.06 -13.48 -13.49
C ILE A 343 -25.02 -14.25 -14.41
N PHE A 344 -26.34 -14.18 -14.19
CA PHE A 344 -27.35 -14.87 -15.02
C PHE A 344 -27.94 -14.04 -16.17
N LYS A 345 -27.48 -12.80 -16.37
CA LYS A 345 -27.95 -11.95 -17.48
C LYS A 345 -27.26 -12.37 -18.77
N LYS A 346 -28.07 -12.77 -19.76
CA LYS A 346 -27.58 -13.34 -21.03
C LYS A 346 -27.00 -12.31 -21.99
N ASP A 347 -27.37 -11.05 -21.83
CA ASP A 347 -26.94 -9.90 -22.61
C ASP A 347 -25.59 -9.33 -22.14
N ILE A 348 -25.17 -9.66 -20.91
CA ILE A 348 -23.90 -9.21 -20.35
C ILE A 348 -22.79 -10.18 -20.76
N SER A 349 -21.70 -9.63 -21.31
CA SER A 349 -20.50 -10.39 -21.67
C SER A 349 -19.89 -11.10 -20.46
N PRO A 350 -19.44 -12.36 -20.59
CA PRO A 350 -18.72 -13.08 -19.54
C PRO A 350 -17.50 -12.32 -19.00
N LEU A 351 -16.78 -11.59 -19.86
CA LEU A 351 -15.58 -10.83 -19.46
C LEU A 351 -15.92 -9.64 -18.54
N LYS A 352 -17.09 -9.01 -18.72
CA LYS A 352 -17.56 -7.97 -17.80
C LYS A 352 -17.94 -8.52 -16.43
N LYS A 353 -18.42 -9.78 -16.39
CA LYS A 353 -18.72 -10.48 -15.15
C LYS A 353 -17.42 -10.94 -14.46
N TRP A 354 -16.45 -11.41 -15.25
CA TRP A 354 -15.11 -11.76 -14.76
C TRP A 354 -14.38 -10.55 -14.17
N ALA A 355 -14.52 -9.37 -14.76
CA ALA A 355 -13.92 -8.14 -14.22
C ALA A 355 -14.30 -7.86 -12.75
N ILE A 356 -15.49 -8.30 -12.30
CA ILE A 356 -15.89 -8.21 -10.88
C ILE A 356 -15.02 -9.12 -10.00
N VAL A 357 -14.80 -10.36 -10.45
CA VAL A 357 -13.99 -11.35 -9.75
C VAL A 357 -12.51 -10.97 -9.79
N GLU A 358 -12.01 -10.53 -10.94
CA GLU A 358 -10.64 -10.03 -11.10
C GLU A 358 -10.37 -8.83 -10.18
N GLY A 359 -11.28 -7.84 -10.14
CA GLY A 359 -11.15 -6.69 -9.23
C GLY A 359 -11.15 -7.09 -7.75
N LEU A 360 -11.98 -8.06 -7.36
CA LEU A 360 -11.97 -8.62 -6.00
C LEU A 360 -10.62 -9.28 -5.70
N THR A 361 -10.15 -10.18 -6.55
CA THR A 361 -8.90 -10.90 -6.32
C THR A 361 -7.72 -9.96 -6.19
N LEU A 362 -7.65 -8.92 -7.04
CA LEU A 362 -6.62 -7.90 -6.90
C LEU A 362 -6.71 -7.15 -5.57
N TYR A 363 -7.92 -6.88 -5.06
CA TYR A 363 -8.10 -6.29 -3.74
C TYR A 363 -7.64 -7.23 -2.62
N LEU A 364 -7.98 -8.51 -2.68
CA LEU A 364 -7.58 -9.50 -1.68
C LEU A 364 -6.07 -9.73 -1.62
N THR A 365 -5.35 -9.46 -2.70
CA THR A 365 -3.89 -9.64 -2.74
C THR A 365 -3.11 -8.33 -2.55
N MET A 366 -3.61 -7.22 -3.07
CA MET A 366 -2.86 -5.96 -3.16
C MET A 366 -3.53 -4.78 -2.45
N GLY A 367 -4.75 -4.96 -1.94
CA GLY A 367 -5.46 -3.95 -1.16
C GLY A 367 -5.01 -3.94 0.31
N ASP A 368 -5.38 -2.88 1.03
CA ASP A 368 -5.18 -2.83 2.49
C ASP A 368 -6.25 -3.65 3.20
N LEU A 369 -5.89 -4.87 3.59
CA LEU A 369 -6.76 -5.77 4.33
C LEU A 369 -6.71 -5.57 5.85
N ARG A 370 -5.78 -4.76 6.39
CA ARG A 370 -5.53 -4.68 7.84
C ARG A 370 -6.80 -4.35 8.61
N VAL A 371 -7.53 -3.35 8.16
CA VAL A 371 -8.77 -2.88 8.80
C VAL A 371 -9.88 -3.92 8.75
N TRP A 372 -9.90 -4.77 7.72
CA TRP A 372 -10.89 -5.83 7.61
C TRP A 372 -10.52 -7.05 8.46
N MET A 373 -9.25 -7.46 8.43
CA MET A 373 -8.75 -8.64 9.16
C MET A 373 -8.73 -8.44 10.68
N MET A 374 -8.69 -7.21 11.16
CA MET A 374 -8.73 -6.87 12.60
C MET A 374 -10.15 -6.62 13.13
N ASN A 375 -11.18 -6.90 12.32
CA ASN A 375 -12.58 -6.74 12.71
C ASN A 375 -13.03 -7.81 13.74
N ASP A 376 -13.95 -7.46 14.62
CA ASP A 376 -14.41 -8.32 15.73
C ASP A 376 -15.50 -9.34 15.32
N ASP A 377 -16.07 -9.21 14.12
CA ASP A 377 -17.10 -10.09 13.56
C ASP A 377 -16.50 -11.15 12.63
N SER A 378 -15.76 -12.09 13.23
CA SER A 378 -15.12 -13.19 12.50
C SER A 378 -16.14 -14.14 11.85
N GLU A 379 -17.28 -14.41 12.51
CA GLU A 379 -18.34 -15.27 11.96
C GLU A 379 -18.92 -14.69 10.67
N GLY A 380 -19.28 -13.40 10.66
CA GLY A 380 -19.79 -12.72 9.47
C GLY A 380 -18.76 -12.66 8.34
N MET A 381 -17.48 -12.50 8.66
CA MET A 381 -16.40 -12.54 7.66
C MET A 381 -16.23 -13.92 7.03
N GLU A 382 -16.30 -14.98 7.83
CA GLU A 382 -16.23 -16.35 7.32
C GLU A 382 -17.37 -16.64 6.33
N GLU A 383 -18.59 -16.19 6.62
CA GLU A 383 -19.74 -16.31 5.71
C GLU A 383 -19.49 -15.58 4.37
N VAL A 384 -18.87 -14.39 4.41
CA VAL A 384 -18.47 -13.64 3.21
C VAL A 384 -17.40 -14.40 2.42
N PHE A 385 -16.35 -14.92 3.07
CA PHE A 385 -15.30 -15.70 2.41
C PHE A 385 -15.86 -16.97 1.76
N ASN A 386 -16.72 -17.69 2.46
CA ASN A 386 -17.44 -18.85 1.92
C ASN A 386 -18.21 -18.48 0.64
N MET A 387 -18.92 -17.34 0.64
CA MET A 387 -19.65 -16.88 -0.54
C MET A 387 -18.72 -16.43 -1.68
N MET A 388 -17.54 -15.88 -1.37
CA MET A 388 -16.50 -15.58 -2.37
C MET A 388 -15.97 -16.84 -3.06
N GLY A 389 -15.77 -17.94 -2.31
CA GLY A 389 -15.42 -19.24 -2.90
C GLY A 389 -16.47 -19.74 -3.90
N VAL A 390 -17.76 -19.64 -3.54
CA VAL A 390 -18.88 -19.95 -4.44
C VAL A 390 -18.88 -19.02 -5.66
N MET A 391 -18.58 -17.73 -5.49
CA MET A 391 -18.44 -16.77 -6.59
C MET A 391 -17.37 -17.22 -7.59
N PHE A 392 -16.20 -17.56 -7.07
CA PHE A 392 -15.04 -17.89 -7.89
C PHE A 392 -15.27 -19.15 -8.72
N VAL A 393 -15.74 -20.24 -8.10
CA VAL A 393 -16.10 -21.49 -8.80
C VAL A 393 -17.19 -21.24 -9.86
N THR A 394 -18.20 -20.44 -9.54
CA THR A 394 -19.27 -20.08 -10.49
C THR A 394 -18.73 -19.29 -11.68
N ALA A 395 -17.76 -18.40 -11.44
CA ALA A 395 -17.14 -17.61 -12.50
C ALA A 395 -16.27 -18.48 -13.43
N LEU A 396 -15.55 -19.47 -12.89
CA LEU A 396 -14.82 -20.45 -13.71
C LEU A 396 -15.77 -21.28 -14.58
N GLU A 397 -16.89 -21.77 -14.03
CA GLU A 397 -17.93 -22.48 -14.81
C GLU A 397 -18.48 -21.59 -15.95
N MET A 398 -18.73 -20.31 -15.66
CA MET A 398 -19.19 -19.34 -16.66
C MET A 398 -18.18 -19.14 -17.80
N LEU A 399 -16.90 -19.00 -17.48
CA LEU A 399 -15.84 -18.81 -18.47
C LEU A 399 -15.68 -20.09 -19.32
N HIS A 400 -15.76 -21.26 -18.69
CA HIS A 400 -15.73 -22.56 -19.37
C HIS A 400 -16.88 -22.69 -20.38
N GLU A 401 -18.12 -22.45 -19.95
CA GLU A 401 -19.29 -22.48 -20.83
C GLU A 401 -19.13 -21.53 -22.03
N SER A 402 -18.40 -20.42 -21.84
CA SER A 402 -18.20 -19.39 -22.85
C SER A 402 -16.95 -19.61 -23.72
N ALA A 403 -16.22 -20.71 -23.54
CA ALA A 403 -14.96 -21.02 -24.21
C ALA A 403 -13.88 -19.92 -24.04
N LEU A 404 -13.81 -19.32 -22.84
CA LEU A 404 -12.86 -18.25 -22.49
C LEU A 404 -11.72 -18.71 -21.57
N ILE A 405 -11.45 -20.02 -21.55
CA ILE A 405 -10.36 -20.64 -20.80
C ILE A 405 -9.36 -21.25 -21.79
N GLY A 406 -8.07 -21.18 -21.47
CA GLY A 406 -6.99 -21.77 -22.26
C GLY A 406 -6.42 -20.84 -23.35
N PRO A 407 -5.59 -21.38 -24.25
CA PRO A 407 -4.72 -20.58 -25.14
C PRO A 407 -5.48 -19.75 -26.18
N THR A 408 -6.75 -20.09 -26.45
CA THR A 408 -7.62 -19.35 -27.37
C THR A 408 -8.38 -18.23 -26.67
N SER A 409 -8.29 -18.11 -25.34
CA SER A 409 -8.87 -17.03 -24.57
C SER A 409 -8.24 -15.68 -24.93
N PRO A 410 -9.00 -14.56 -24.90
CA PRO A 410 -8.40 -13.24 -24.94
C PRO A 410 -7.43 -12.97 -23.77
N LEU A 411 -7.56 -13.72 -22.68
CA LEU A 411 -6.77 -13.63 -21.45
C LEU A 411 -6.22 -15.03 -21.07
N PRO A 412 -5.25 -15.57 -21.82
CA PRO A 412 -4.84 -16.98 -21.70
C PRO A 412 -4.26 -17.35 -20.33
N ASP A 413 -3.44 -16.47 -19.73
CA ASP A 413 -2.75 -16.75 -18.46
C ASP A 413 -3.40 -16.09 -17.24
N ASN A 414 -4.26 -15.08 -17.46
CA ASN A 414 -4.90 -14.28 -16.41
C ASN A 414 -5.74 -15.14 -15.46
N VAL A 415 -6.57 -16.03 -15.98
CA VAL A 415 -7.48 -16.86 -15.17
C VAL A 415 -6.68 -17.80 -14.27
N GLY A 416 -5.61 -18.39 -14.79
CA GLY A 416 -4.71 -19.25 -14.02
C GLY A 416 -4.03 -18.50 -12.89
N VAL A 417 -3.40 -17.36 -13.19
CA VAL A 417 -2.71 -16.57 -12.16
C VAL A 417 -3.65 -15.96 -11.14
N LEU A 418 -4.81 -15.42 -11.54
CA LEU A 418 -5.79 -14.93 -10.56
C LEU A 418 -6.34 -16.06 -9.68
N SER A 419 -6.45 -17.28 -10.21
CA SER A 419 -6.83 -18.44 -9.39
C SER A 419 -5.74 -18.77 -8.37
N LEU A 420 -4.46 -18.65 -8.73
CA LEU A 420 -3.34 -18.82 -7.79
C LEU A 420 -3.35 -17.71 -6.72
N LEU A 421 -3.48 -16.44 -7.10
CA LEU A 421 -3.54 -15.32 -6.14
C LEU A 421 -4.73 -15.43 -5.18
N PHE A 422 -5.88 -15.91 -5.68
CA PHE A 422 -7.03 -16.14 -4.83
C PHE A 422 -6.80 -17.32 -3.86
N LEU A 423 -6.18 -18.40 -4.32
CA LEU A 423 -5.80 -19.53 -3.47
C LEU A 423 -4.77 -19.12 -2.41
N ASP A 424 -3.79 -18.31 -2.78
CA ASP A 424 -2.77 -17.76 -1.89
C ASP A 424 -3.40 -17.00 -0.71
N PHE A 425 -4.31 -16.07 -1.01
CA PHE A 425 -5.09 -15.36 -0.01
C PHE A 425 -5.87 -16.32 0.90
N VAL A 426 -6.54 -17.33 0.34
CA VAL A 426 -7.33 -18.28 1.14
C VAL A 426 -6.45 -19.14 2.06
N MET A 427 -5.27 -19.55 1.58
CA MET A 427 -4.38 -20.44 2.34
C MET A 427 -3.56 -19.71 3.40
N ILE A 428 -3.21 -18.45 3.18
CA ILE A 428 -2.32 -17.67 4.07
C ILE A 428 -3.07 -16.53 4.75
N GLY A 429 -3.84 -15.76 3.99
CA GLY A 429 -4.62 -14.64 4.51
C GLY A 429 -5.80 -15.08 5.39
N CYS A 430 -6.30 -16.30 5.22
CA CYS A 430 -7.48 -16.79 5.97
C CYS A 430 -7.19 -18.02 6.86
N THR A 431 -5.96 -18.20 7.36
CA THR A 431 -5.60 -19.38 8.18
C THR A 431 -6.43 -19.54 9.46
N ASP A 432 -6.95 -18.44 9.99
CA ASP A 432 -7.73 -18.42 11.23
C ASP A 432 -9.21 -18.77 11.00
N TYR A 433 -9.60 -19.04 9.76
CA TYR A 433 -10.97 -19.38 9.35
C TYR A 433 -11.07 -20.84 8.90
N ASP A 434 -12.18 -21.49 9.23
CA ASP A 434 -12.46 -22.89 8.85
C ASP A 434 -12.96 -23.00 7.39
N LEU A 435 -12.16 -22.52 6.43
CA LEU A 435 -12.51 -22.51 5.01
C LEU A 435 -12.25 -23.86 4.33
N GLU A 436 -13.23 -24.76 4.36
CA GLU A 436 -13.09 -26.11 3.79
C GLU A 436 -13.19 -26.17 2.25
N TRP A 437 -13.30 -25.06 1.53
CA TRP A 437 -13.62 -25.06 0.08
C TRP A 437 -12.44 -24.73 -0.85
N ALA A 438 -11.23 -24.44 -0.36
CA ALA A 438 -10.09 -24.09 -1.21
C ALA A 438 -9.82 -25.14 -2.31
N HIS A 439 -9.91 -26.43 -1.94
CA HIS A 439 -9.75 -27.55 -2.86
C HIS A 439 -10.79 -27.55 -4.00
N GLU A 440 -11.96 -26.94 -3.80
CA GLU A 440 -13.01 -26.88 -4.82
C GLU A 440 -12.68 -25.87 -5.94
N VAL A 441 -11.87 -24.86 -5.65
CA VAL A 441 -11.31 -23.97 -6.68
C VAL A 441 -10.35 -24.75 -7.57
N VAL A 442 -9.48 -25.57 -6.98
CA VAL A 442 -8.56 -26.46 -7.72
C VAL A 442 -9.34 -27.49 -8.54
N ARG A 443 -10.36 -28.14 -7.94
CA ARG A 443 -11.25 -29.06 -8.65
C ARG A 443 -11.91 -28.40 -9.86
N ALA A 444 -12.44 -27.18 -9.69
CA ALA A 444 -13.07 -26.43 -10.77
C ALA A 444 -12.06 -26.02 -11.86
N ALA A 445 -10.86 -25.59 -11.46
CA ALA A 445 -9.79 -25.28 -12.39
C ALA A 445 -9.43 -26.48 -13.27
N ASP A 446 -9.19 -27.65 -12.66
CA ASP A 446 -8.86 -28.89 -13.36
C ASP A 446 -10.05 -29.38 -14.23
N GLU A 447 -11.29 -29.33 -13.72
CA GLU A 447 -12.52 -29.73 -14.46
C GLU A 447 -12.73 -28.85 -15.71
N TYR A 448 -12.41 -27.56 -15.63
CA TYR A 448 -12.68 -26.58 -16.68
C TYR A 448 -11.50 -26.26 -17.58
N GLY A 449 -10.33 -26.84 -17.30
CA GLY A 449 -9.10 -26.69 -18.10
C GLY A 449 -8.33 -25.40 -17.83
N VAL A 450 -8.44 -24.83 -16.63
CA VAL A 450 -7.59 -23.72 -16.17
C VAL A 450 -6.23 -24.29 -15.75
N VAL A 451 -5.16 -23.80 -16.35
CA VAL A 451 -3.81 -24.23 -16.00
C VAL A 451 -3.33 -23.47 -14.76
N LEU A 452 -3.12 -24.20 -13.67
CA LEU A 452 -2.54 -23.68 -12.42
C LEU A 452 -1.05 -24.01 -12.38
N THR A 453 -0.22 -23.15 -12.96
CA THR A 453 1.25 -23.27 -12.89
C THR A 453 1.78 -22.29 -11.85
N PRO A 454 2.38 -22.78 -10.74
CA PRO A 454 2.98 -21.91 -9.73
C PRO A 454 3.91 -20.85 -10.34
N VAL A 455 3.80 -19.62 -9.85
CA VAL A 455 4.63 -18.49 -10.25
C VAL A 455 5.47 -18.06 -9.06
N LYS A 456 6.71 -17.61 -9.30
CA LYS A 456 7.66 -17.30 -8.21
C LYS A 456 7.15 -16.22 -7.25
N GLN A 457 6.30 -15.32 -7.73
CA GLN A 457 5.73 -14.21 -6.99
C GLN A 457 4.54 -14.62 -6.11
N VAL A 458 4.09 -15.88 -6.20
CA VAL A 458 3.04 -16.48 -5.36
C VAL A 458 3.67 -17.66 -4.65
N GLU A 459 4.46 -17.35 -3.62
CA GLU A 459 5.39 -18.30 -3.00
C GLU A 459 4.67 -19.46 -2.27
N ASP A 460 3.51 -19.19 -1.68
CA ASP A 460 2.82 -20.15 -0.82
C ASP A 460 1.96 -21.15 -1.60
N VAL A 461 1.65 -20.88 -2.87
CA VAL A 461 0.92 -21.81 -3.76
C VAL A 461 1.92 -22.65 -4.55
N THR A 462 2.63 -23.54 -3.86
CA THR A 462 3.58 -24.47 -4.50
C THR A 462 2.88 -25.62 -5.23
N GLN A 463 3.62 -26.32 -6.10
CA GLN A 463 3.09 -27.52 -6.78
C GLN A 463 2.66 -28.59 -5.76
N ASP A 464 3.44 -28.78 -4.69
CA ASP A 464 3.13 -29.75 -3.63
C ASP A 464 1.80 -29.40 -2.94
N ARG A 465 1.55 -28.11 -2.66
CA ARG A 465 0.27 -27.65 -2.09
C ARG A 465 -0.91 -27.88 -3.03
N LEU A 466 -0.73 -27.60 -4.33
CA LEU A 466 -1.77 -27.89 -5.33
C LEU A 466 -2.07 -29.39 -5.39
N ASP A 467 -1.05 -30.24 -5.29
CA ASP A 467 -1.21 -31.69 -5.30
C ASP A 467 -1.88 -32.20 -4.03
N GLU A 468 -1.60 -31.63 -2.85
CA GLU A 468 -2.35 -31.89 -1.61
C GLU A 468 -3.84 -31.56 -1.77
N LEU A 469 -4.18 -30.42 -2.38
CA LEU A 469 -5.56 -30.03 -2.64
C LEU A 469 -6.24 -30.98 -3.65
N ARG A 470 -5.53 -31.43 -4.69
CA ARG A 470 -6.03 -32.45 -5.64
C ARG A 470 -6.28 -33.79 -4.95
N ASP A 471 -5.41 -34.18 -4.03
CA ASP A 471 -5.57 -35.37 -3.20
C ASP A 471 -6.86 -35.33 -2.37
N ILE A 472 -7.17 -34.17 -1.79
CA ILE A 472 -8.46 -33.93 -1.10
C ILE A 472 -9.61 -34.04 -2.11
N CYS A 473 -9.42 -33.54 -3.33
CA CYS A 473 -10.44 -33.60 -4.37
C CYS A 473 -10.82 -35.04 -4.76
N GLU A 474 -9.86 -35.97 -4.78
CA GLU A 474 -10.11 -37.38 -5.07
C GLU A 474 -10.83 -38.10 -3.91
N LYS A 475 -10.51 -37.71 -2.67
CA LYS A 475 -11.05 -38.33 -1.45
C LYS A 475 -12.46 -37.83 -1.11
N THR A 476 -12.81 -36.63 -1.55
CA THR A 476 -14.09 -35.98 -1.23
C THR A 476 -15.01 -35.92 -2.46
N LYS A 477 -16.33 -35.91 -2.23
CA LYS A 477 -17.29 -35.63 -3.31
C LYS A 477 -17.49 -34.13 -3.44
N LYS A 478 -17.80 -33.65 -4.65
CA LYS A 478 -18.18 -32.25 -4.91
C LYS A 478 -19.20 -31.76 -3.89
N GLY A 479 -18.83 -30.70 -3.17
CA GLY A 479 -19.65 -30.11 -2.12
C GLY A 479 -21.03 -29.74 -2.64
N LYS A 480 -22.08 -30.07 -1.87
CA LYS A 480 -23.47 -29.74 -2.24
C LYS A 480 -23.77 -28.23 -2.19
N GLY A 481 -22.87 -27.42 -1.62
CA GLY A 481 -23.02 -25.99 -1.34
C GLY A 481 -22.22 -25.05 -2.24
N LEU A 482 -21.85 -25.44 -3.47
CA LEU A 482 -21.08 -24.57 -4.38
C LEU A 482 -21.90 -24.03 -5.55
N PHE A 483 -23.21 -23.92 -5.37
CA PHE A 483 -24.11 -23.42 -6.40
C PHE A 483 -24.61 -22.03 -6.04
N TRP A 484 -24.21 -21.02 -6.83
CA TRP A 484 -24.62 -19.64 -6.61
C TRP A 484 -26.14 -19.46 -6.42
N LYS A 485 -26.95 -20.17 -7.21
CA LYS A 485 -28.42 -20.08 -7.14
C LYS A 485 -29.02 -20.56 -5.82
N THR A 486 -28.33 -21.44 -5.09
CA THR A 486 -28.82 -21.98 -3.81
C THR A 486 -28.21 -21.25 -2.63
N GLU A 487 -26.93 -20.89 -2.71
CA GLU A 487 -26.22 -20.30 -1.57
C GLU A 487 -26.42 -18.79 -1.46
N TYR A 488 -26.35 -18.03 -2.56
CA TYR A 488 -26.49 -16.57 -2.51
C TYR A 488 -27.83 -16.12 -1.88
N PRO A 489 -29.00 -16.74 -2.16
CA PRO A 489 -30.24 -16.37 -1.48
C PRO A 489 -30.25 -16.63 0.03
N LYS A 490 -29.46 -17.61 0.52
CA LYS A 490 -29.31 -17.85 1.96
C LYS A 490 -28.42 -16.76 2.57
N PHE A 491 -27.22 -16.59 2.00
CA PHE A 491 -26.25 -15.57 2.38
C PHE A 491 -26.88 -14.18 2.46
N LYS A 492 -27.61 -13.76 1.41
CA LYS A 492 -28.23 -12.43 1.33
C LYS A 492 -29.21 -12.11 2.47
N ARG A 493 -29.79 -13.12 3.13
CA ARG A 493 -30.75 -12.87 4.22
C ARG A 493 -30.08 -12.23 5.42
N ASP A 494 -28.86 -12.64 5.70
CA ASP A 494 -28.08 -12.21 6.86
C ASP A 494 -27.03 -11.16 6.43
N HIS A 495 -26.64 -11.17 5.15
CA HIS A 495 -25.72 -10.23 4.50
C HIS A 495 -26.39 -9.41 3.37
N PRO A 496 -27.25 -8.42 3.69
CA PRO A 496 -28.00 -7.68 2.68
C PRO A 496 -27.16 -6.68 1.87
N GLY A 497 -25.93 -6.36 2.30
CA GLY A 497 -25.18 -5.20 1.83
C GLY A 497 -25.85 -3.88 2.19
N GLY A 498 -25.37 -2.79 1.60
CA GLY A 498 -25.99 -1.47 1.74
C GLY A 498 -25.01 -0.32 1.81
N HIS A 499 -25.39 0.68 2.61
CA HIS A 499 -24.67 1.94 2.77
C HIS A 499 -24.71 2.44 4.22
N LYS A 500 -24.89 1.53 5.17
CA LYS A 500 -24.97 1.83 6.60
C LYS A 500 -23.69 2.46 7.11
N TYR A 501 -22.55 2.01 6.57
CA TYR A 501 -21.22 2.47 6.99
C TYR A 501 -20.63 3.55 6.08
N ASP A 502 -21.37 3.96 5.04
CA ASP A 502 -20.95 5.00 4.10
C ASP A 502 -20.97 6.39 4.78
N ILE A 503 -19.79 6.85 5.19
CA ILE A 503 -19.60 8.13 5.88
C ILE A 503 -19.99 9.29 4.94
N THR A 504 -19.85 9.13 3.62
CA THR A 504 -20.25 10.18 2.67
C THR A 504 -21.74 10.47 2.68
N LYS A 505 -22.56 9.53 3.19
CA LYS A 505 -24.01 9.69 3.36
C LYS A 505 -24.43 10.24 4.72
N MET A 506 -23.51 10.39 5.67
CA MET A 506 -23.79 11.05 6.94
C MET A 506 -24.02 12.55 6.73
N SER A 507 -24.98 13.10 7.44
CA SER A 507 -25.18 14.55 7.50
C SER A 507 -24.00 15.24 8.17
N THR A 508 -23.76 16.52 7.87
CA THR A 508 -22.72 17.32 8.52
C THR A 508 -22.85 17.32 10.05
N ALA A 509 -24.09 17.37 10.56
CA ALA A 509 -24.36 17.32 11.99
C ALA A 509 -23.97 15.98 12.63
N GLN A 510 -24.13 14.86 11.91
CA GLN A 510 -23.69 13.54 12.37
C GLN A 510 -22.17 13.43 12.34
N LYS A 511 -21.51 13.88 11.27
CA LYS A 511 -20.04 13.86 11.19
C LYS A 511 -19.38 14.67 12.29
N ALA A 512 -19.92 15.85 12.58
CA ALA A 512 -19.43 16.70 13.66
C ALA A 512 -19.41 15.98 15.02
N GLN A 513 -20.30 15.02 15.28
CA GLN A 513 -20.28 14.25 16.54
C GLN A 513 -19.03 13.36 16.70
N TYR A 514 -18.34 13.06 15.61
CA TYR A 514 -17.23 12.12 15.55
C TYR A 514 -15.90 12.77 15.13
N GLU A 515 -15.87 14.10 14.90
CA GLU A 515 -14.65 14.83 14.55
C GLU A 515 -13.69 14.87 15.75
N PHE A 516 -12.42 14.50 15.52
CA PHE A 516 -11.36 14.66 16.52
C PHE A 516 -11.23 16.14 16.91
N GLY A 517 -11.52 16.43 18.17
CA GLY A 517 -11.78 17.78 18.69
C GLY A 517 -13.10 17.89 19.46
N ASN A 518 -13.98 16.88 19.31
CA ASN A 518 -15.20 16.69 20.10
C ASN A 518 -15.10 15.58 21.16
N HIS A 519 -13.90 15.34 21.72
CA HIS A 519 -13.82 14.98 23.16
C HIS A 519 -14.26 16.20 24.00
N CYS A 520 -15.45 16.74 23.71
CA CYS A 520 -16.17 17.51 24.68
C CYS A 520 -16.40 16.57 25.86
N CYS A 521 -16.00 17.01 27.05
CA CYS A 521 -16.48 16.46 28.30
C CYS A 521 -17.96 16.06 28.13
N LEU A 522 -18.36 14.85 28.53
CA LEU A 522 -19.75 14.37 28.41
C LEU A 522 -20.76 15.40 28.97
N LEU A 523 -20.31 16.25 29.90
CA LEU A 523 -20.99 17.44 30.39
C LEU A 523 -21.30 18.48 29.30
N LEU A 524 -20.32 18.90 28.49
CA LEU A 524 -20.49 19.84 27.37
C LEU A 524 -21.50 19.31 26.35
N GLN A 525 -21.45 18.00 26.07
CA GLN A 525 -22.39 17.36 25.15
C GLN A 525 -23.82 17.33 25.74
N ARG A 526 -23.98 17.06 27.04
CA ARG A 526 -25.29 17.13 27.72
C ARG A 526 -25.85 18.55 27.80
N LEU A 527 -25.00 19.56 28.03
CA LEU A 527 -25.40 20.98 28.10
C LEU A 527 -25.80 21.57 26.73
N LEU A 528 -25.21 21.10 25.63
CA LEU A 528 -25.48 21.62 24.28
C LEU A 528 -26.69 20.97 23.58
N VAL A 529 -27.09 19.76 23.99
CA VAL A 529 -28.06 18.92 23.23
C VAL A 529 -29.49 18.95 23.79
N HIS A 530 -29.72 19.36 25.05
CA HIS A 530 -31.05 19.28 25.67
C HIS A 530 -31.54 20.60 26.30
N PRO A 531 -32.84 20.96 26.15
CA PRO A 531 -33.40 22.17 26.75
C PRO A 531 -33.48 22.13 28.29
N ILE A 532 -33.49 20.94 28.91
CA ILE A 532 -33.51 20.77 30.37
C ILE A 532 -32.86 19.42 30.75
N PRO A 533 -31.54 19.35 30.96
CA PRO A 533 -30.92 18.22 31.66
C PRO A 533 -30.76 18.57 33.15
N SER A 534 -31.32 17.76 34.04
CA SER A 534 -30.93 17.81 35.45
C SER A 534 -29.59 17.09 35.60
N CYS A 535 -28.50 17.83 35.82
CA CYS A 535 -27.19 17.29 36.15
C CYS A 535 -26.98 17.36 37.66
N PRO A 536 -27.27 16.30 38.45
CA PRO A 536 -26.91 16.25 39.86
C PRO A 536 -25.40 16.48 40.02
N SER A 537 -25.07 17.59 40.69
CA SER A 537 -23.71 18.04 40.93
C SER A 537 -23.44 18.25 42.41
N ILE A 538 -22.19 18.10 42.83
CA ILE A 538 -21.74 18.34 44.21
C ILE A 538 -20.53 19.28 44.23
N PHE A 539 -20.51 20.21 45.18
CA PHE A 539 -19.37 21.10 45.44
C PHE A 539 -18.52 20.56 46.58
N LEU A 540 -17.22 20.41 46.35
CA LEU A 540 -16.25 20.00 47.34
C LEU A 540 -15.34 21.16 47.71
N ARG A 541 -15.32 21.51 49.01
CA ARG A 541 -14.60 22.67 49.56
C ARG A 541 -13.58 22.30 50.65
N LEU A 542 -13.06 21.07 50.61
CA LEU A 542 -12.20 20.52 51.67
C LEU A 542 -10.75 20.42 51.18
N PRO A 543 -9.77 21.04 51.86
CA PRO A 543 -8.36 20.94 51.49
C PRO A 543 -7.68 19.62 51.92
N SER A 544 -6.92 19.08 50.97
CA SER A 544 -5.63 18.36 51.09
C SER A 544 -5.40 17.12 51.97
N LEU A 545 -6.42 16.38 52.43
CA LEU A 545 -6.13 15.07 53.07
C LEU A 545 -7.02 13.88 52.78
N PHE A 546 -7.88 13.93 51.78
CA PHE A 546 -8.61 12.73 51.36
C PHE A 546 -8.88 12.71 49.84
N PHE A 547 -7.88 12.31 49.04
CA PHE A 547 -8.12 11.78 47.69
C PHE A 547 -9.26 10.74 47.71
N ALA A 548 -9.28 9.93 48.77
CA ALA A 548 -10.35 8.96 49.06
C ALA A 548 -11.76 9.58 49.18
N VAL A 549 -11.92 10.86 49.53
CA VAL A 549 -13.26 11.49 49.56
C VAL A 549 -13.73 11.79 48.14
N VAL A 550 -12.85 12.24 47.24
CA VAL A 550 -13.19 12.45 45.82
C VAL A 550 -13.55 11.11 45.18
N GLU A 551 -12.78 10.04 45.45
CA GLU A 551 -13.09 8.69 44.96
C GLU A 551 -14.42 8.16 45.49
N VAL A 552 -14.70 8.34 46.78
CA VAL A 552 -15.97 7.93 47.38
C VAL A 552 -17.13 8.73 46.77
N VAL A 553 -16.97 10.04 46.58
CA VAL A 553 -18.01 10.90 45.99
C VAL A 553 -18.24 10.58 44.51
N ALA A 554 -17.19 10.22 43.76
CA ALA A 554 -17.31 9.76 42.37
C ALA A 554 -18.16 8.49 42.24
N GLN A 555 -18.18 7.63 43.27
CA GLN A 555 -19.01 6.43 43.29
C GLN A 555 -20.48 6.69 43.67
N LEU A 556 -20.84 7.91 44.14
CA LEU A 556 -22.20 8.26 44.57
C LEU A 556 -23.15 8.62 43.41
N GLY A 557 -22.67 8.56 42.16
CA GLY A 557 -23.51 8.75 40.98
C GLY A 557 -23.83 10.21 40.65
N TYR A 558 -23.01 11.16 41.12
CA TYR A 558 -23.04 12.55 40.62
C TYR A 558 -22.49 12.61 39.20
N ASP A 559 -23.10 13.44 38.36
CA ASP A 559 -22.64 13.66 36.98
C ASP A 559 -21.45 14.63 36.93
N VAL A 560 -21.35 15.53 37.92
CA VAL A 560 -20.31 16.56 38.02
C VAL A 560 -19.87 16.72 39.47
N ILE A 561 -18.56 16.76 39.68
CA ILE A 561 -17.95 17.12 40.96
C ILE A 561 -17.22 18.45 40.73
N PHE A 562 -17.63 19.50 41.42
CA PHE A 562 -16.95 20.78 41.39
C PHE A 562 -15.90 20.84 42.49
N ILE A 563 -14.64 20.99 42.10
CA ILE A 563 -13.54 21.26 43.02
C ILE A 563 -13.39 22.77 43.16
N ASP A 564 -13.73 23.30 44.33
CA ASP A 564 -13.73 24.74 44.61
C ASP A 564 -12.33 25.20 45.05
N GLN A 565 -11.53 25.70 44.11
CA GLN A 565 -10.22 26.30 44.41
C GLN A 565 -10.33 27.75 44.91
N GLU A 566 -11.40 28.46 44.56
CA GLU A 566 -11.62 29.86 44.93
C GLU A 566 -11.76 30.06 46.43
N HIS A 567 -12.44 29.11 47.07
CA HIS A 567 -12.85 29.25 48.46
C HIS A 567 -12.36 28.12 49.36
N SER A 568 -11.47 27.27 48.84
CA SER A 568 -10.71 26.28 49.61
C SER A 568 -9.24 26.67 49.67
N PRO A 569 -8.52 26.38 50.77
CA PRO A 569 -7.08 26.63 50.84
C PRO A 569 -6.33 25.49 50.13
N MET A 570 -6.49 25.42 48.80
CA MET A 570 -5.92 24.39 47.92
C MET A 570 -4.89 25.02 46.98
N ASP A 571 -3.71 24.40 46.86
CA ASP A 571 -2.69 24.82 45.91
C ASP A 571 -2.82 24.13 44.53
N ILE A 572 -2.09 24.63 43.53
CA ILE A 572 -2.12 24.09 42.15
C ILE A 572 -1.67 22.62 42.10
N GLY A 573 -0.72 22.22 42.95
CA GLY A 573 -0.22 20.85 42.99
C GLY A 573 -1.23 19.88 43.61
N GLU A 574 -1.99 20.32 44.61
CA GLU A 574 -3.09 19.59 45.20
C GLU A 574 -4.26 19.46 44.23
N MET A 575 -4.62 20.56 43.54
CA MET A 575 -5.62 20.59 42.48
C MET A 575 -5.30 19.58 41.37
N THR A 576 -4.05 19.55 40.91
CA THR A 576 -3.60 18.62 39.85
C THR A 576 -3.76 17.14 40.23
N ARG A 577 -3.71 16.81 41.52
CA ARG A 577 -3.82 15.43 42.01
C ARG A 577 -5.26 14.94 42.14
N MET A 578 -6.26 15.83 42.05
CA MET A 578 -7.67 15.52 42.31
C MET A 578 -8.54 15.55 41.04
N ALA A 579 -7.94 15.70 39.86
CA ALA A 579 -8.60 16.22 38.66
C ALA A 579 -9.84 15.42 38.17
N HIS A 580 -11.01 16.05 38.37
CA HIS A 580 -12.22 16.06 37.54
C HIS A 580 -12.88 17.45 37.79
N ASP A 581 -13.29 18.17 36.74
CA ASP A 581 -13.91 19.52 36.68
C ASP A 581 -13.63 20.53 37.85
N ILE A 582 -12.90 21.62 37.56
CA ILE A 582 -12.33 22.57 38.55
C ILE A 582 -13.00 23.95 38.47
N GLN A 583 -13.35 24.55 39.62
CA GLN A 583 -13.70 25.98 39.72
C GLN A 583 -12.48 26.82 40.12
N ILE A 584 -12.24 27.92 39.40
CA ILE A 584 -11.08 28.80 39.56
C ILE A 584 -11.52 30.23 39.95
N CYS A 585 -10.73 30.85 40.83
CA CYS A 585 -10.96 32.17 41.46
C CYS A 585 -10.77 33.39 40.56
N ASP A 586 -9.98 33.28 39.48
CA ASP A 586 -9.47 34.46 38.77
C ASP A 586 -9.41 34.23 37.25
N HIS A 587 -9.38 35.33 36.50
CA HIS A 587 -9.22 35.38 35.04
C HIS A 587 -7.75 35.20 34.61
N ASP A 588 -6.85 34.90 35.55
CA ASP A 588 -5.42 34.79 35.29
C ASP A 588 -5.11 33.68 34.27
N HIS A 589 -4.35 34.07 33.26
CA HIS A 589 -4.01 33.23 32.11
C HIS A 589 -3.22 31.98 32.51
N ALA A 590 -2.32 32.09 33.50
CA ALA A 590 -1.50 30.98 33.93
C ALA A 590 -2.33 29.97 34.73
N THR A 591 -3.22 30.44 35.61
CA THR A 591 -4.08 29.57 36.42
C THR A 591 -5.09 28.79 35.55
N ILE A 592 -5.65 29.43 34.52
CA ILE A 592 -6.47 28.76 33.49
C ILE A 592 -5.64 27.70 32.74
N GLY A 593 -4.40 28.04 32.36
CA GLY A 593 -3.48 27.10 31.71
C GLY A 593 -3.20 25.88 32.59
N TYR A 594 -2.82 26.10 33.85
CA TYR A 594 -2.52 25.03 34.79
C TYR A 594 -3.70 24.09 35.01
N ALA A 595 -4.92 24.59 35.16
CA ALA A 595 -6.10 23.73 35.34
C ALA A 595 -6.44 22.91 34.07
N LEU A 596 -6.24 23.49 32.89
CA LEU A 596 -6.49 22.79 31.63
C LEU A 596 -5.37 21.81 31.26
N ASP A 597 -4.16 21.99 31.80
CA ASP A 597 -3.03 21.06 31.63
C ASP A 597 -3.23 19.78 32.46
N THR A 598 -4.22 19.75 33.37
CA THR A 598 -4.62 18.57 34.16
C THR A 598 -5.87 17.87 33.59
N ASP A 599 -6.19 18.11 32.31
CA ASP A 599 -7.37 17.58 31.61
C ASP A 599 -8.74 17.91 32.27
N ALA A 600 -8.84 18.97 33.08
CA ALA A 600 -10.09 19.38 33.70
C ALA A 600 -10.93 20.32 32.82
N SER A 601 -12.26 20.31 32.98
CA SER A 601 -13.10 21.46 32.59
C SER A 601 -13.00 22.56 33.64
N ILE A 602 -13.18 23.82 33.25
CA ILE A 602 -13.06 24.97 34.15
C ILE A 602 -14.38 25.72 34.35
N MET A 603 -14.64 26.16 35.57
CA MET A 603 -15.65 27.17 35.91
C MET A 603 -14.96 28.41 36.45
N VAL A 604 -15.19 29.57 35.85
CA VAL A 604 -14.52 30.82 36.19
C VAL A 604 -15.52 31.76 36.86
N SER A 605 -15.22 32.21 38.08
CA SER A 605 -16.07 33.14 38.81
C SER A 605 -15.82 34.60 38.41
N GLN A 606 -16.71 35.51 38.81
CA GLN A 606 -16.55 36.97 38.66
C GLN A 606 -16.40 37.48 37.20
N VAL A 607 -16.95 36.75 36.22
CA VAL A 607 -17.07 37.21 34.83
C VAL A 607 -18.18 38.27 34.73
N GLU A 608 -17.81 39.55 34.81
CA GLU A 608 -18.77 40.67 34.85
C GLU A 608 -19.05 41.28 33.46
N THR A 609 -18.08 41.18 32.53
CA THR A 609 -18.19 41.78 31.20
C THR A 609 -18.02 40.77 30.05
N ALA A 610 -18.45 41.16 28.85
CA ALA A 610 -18.24 40.36 27.65
C ALA A 610 -16.74 40.27 27.26
N GLU A 611 -15.95 41.25 27.68
CA GLU A 611 -14.51 41.30 27.49
C GLU A 611 -13.80 40.28 28.39
N ASP A 612 -14.24 40.13 29.63
CA ASP A 612 -13.75 39.10 30.56
C ASP A 612 -14.02 37.70 30.00
N ALA A 613 -15.25 37.46 29.50
CA ALA A 613 -15.61 36.19 28.87
C ALA A 613 -14.74 35.89 27.64
N LYS A 614 -14.45 36.89 26.79
CA LYS A 614 -13.55 36.73 25.64
C LYS A 614 -12.12 36.41 26.07
N HIS A 615 -11.65 37.03 27.16
CA HIS A 615 -10.33 36.78 27.71
C HIS A 615 -10.20 35.32 28.19
N VAL A 616 -11.16 34.84 28.97
CA VAL A 616 -11.22 33.45 29.47
C VAL A 616 -11.25 32.45 28.31
N VAL A 617 -12.11 32.67 27.31
CA VAL A 617 -12.19 31.78 26.12
C VAL A 617 -10.90 31.79 25.30
N SER A 618 -10.24 32.94 25.18
CA SER A 618 -8.94 33.05 24.52
C SER A 618 -7.88 32.28 25.30
N ALA A 619 -7.86 32.42 26.62
CA ALA A 619 -6.91 31.74 27.51
C ALA A 619 -7.05 30.22 27.49
N ALA A 620 -8.25 29.70 27.23
CA ALA A 620 -8.50 28.26 27.17
C ALA A 620 -8.16 27.59 25.83
N LYS A 621 -7.93 28.36 24.75
CA LYS A 621 -7.76 27.84 23.38
C LYS A 621 -6.32 27.90 22.88
N PHE A 622 -5.89 26.86 22.16
CA PHE A 622 -4.60 26.84 21.46
C PHE A 622 -4.65 27.59 20.12
N GLY A 623 -3.56 28.27 19.78
CA GLY A 623 -3.31 28.75 18.42
C GLY A 623 -4.00 30.05 18.03
N LYS A 624 -3.21 30.98 17.45
CA LYS A 624 -3.68 32.31 17.05
C LYS A 624 -4.77 32.29 15.96
N LYS A 625 -4.80 31.25 15.10
CA LYS A 625 -5.77 31.14 14.00
C LYS A 625 -7.22 31.05 14.50
N ILE A 626 -7.46 30.46 15.67
CA ILE A 626 -8.79 30.36 16.29
C ILE A 626 -9.00 31.33 17.46
N LYS A 627 -8.19 32.41 17.51
CA LYS A 627 -8.18 33.42 18.59
C LYS A 627 -7.83 32.83 19.97
N GLY A 628 -6.97 31.81 19.99
CA GLY A 628 -6.43 31.24 21.23
C GLY A 628 -5.11 31.88 21.64
N THR A 629 -4.90 32.03 22.94
CA THR A 629 -3.65 32.51 23.55
C THR A 629 -2.94 31.46 24.40
N ARG A 630 -3.52 30.27 24.61
CA ARG A 630 -2.91 29.17 25.38
C ARG A 630 -1.62 28.68 24.71
N SER A 631 -0.55 28.55 25.50
CA SER A 631 0.71 27.93 25.10
C SER A 631 0.65 26.41 25.27
N ALA A 632 1.26 25.66 24.35
CA ALA A 632 1.43 24.22 24.51
C ALA A 632 2.41 23.91 25.66
N PRO A 633 2.10 22.92 26.51
CA PRO A 633 3.01 22.52 27.57
C PRO A 633 4.28 21.87 27.00
N PRO A 634 5.46 22.12 27.60
CA PRO A 634 6.71 21.52 27.13
C PRO A 634 6.76 20.02 27.42
N GLY A 635 6.92 19.19 26.39
CA GLY A 635 7.28 17.77 26.54
C GLY A 635 6.19 16.72 26.27
N GLN A 636 5.03 17.09 25.71
CA GLN A 636 4.11 16.10 25.13
C GLN A 636 4.22 16.10 23.59
N PRO A 637 4.45 14.93 22.95
CA PRO A 637 4.31 14.82 21.51
C PRO A 637 2.83 15.04 21.17
N TRP A 638 2.59 15.91 20.20
CA TRP A 638 1.28 16.40 19.81
C TRP A 638 0.34 15.25 19.44
N MET A 639 -0.88 15.29 20.00
CA MET A 639 -2.07 14.58 19.50
C MET A 639 -2.47 15.07 18.10
#